data_AF-W7UB23-F1
#
_entry.id   AF-W7UB23-F1
#
_cell.length_a   1.000
_cell.length_b   1.000
_cell.length_c   1.000
_cell.angle_alpha   90.00
_cell.angle_beta   90.00
_cell.angle_gamma   90.00
#
_symmetry.space_group_name_H-M   'P 1'
#
loop_
_entity.id
_entity.type
_entity.pdbx_description
1 polymer ?
#
loop_
_entity_poly.entity_id
_entity_poly.type
_entity_poly.pdbx_seq_one_letter_code
_entity_poly.pdbx_strand_id
1 'polypeptide(L)'
;MDKMSKYIIENGKKGEERLVLKNEKGVQIAAGKLLSADKFTRRSLRNISKDAADADIELQLKEGFEVKEGTKFEVFKEKDDKLNFRLRESGGNVLIEGNSYDNITDCLEAVNEARESLRDMSYSAELTAIHKMPAFTKKKAVPKFASMAEEIKQAENRSKDTGFSVIMSEKERPSFIMGRISDEKITSAKKAISALNCLHHTMGFENAEQEFSEDDVEIRQDISGTTFYRMKQYHKGIPVFAHTLVVSTDAEGNAESLSGQYLNISCDDTVKITEDEAKAIAERKYGEIISSEGLIYYVDDDDNTSLSWCINTEETKVYVSAVNGTILRTMPNLFTIDINTNRHITTLLNERDDISILNKDGGSPFSLYDGERKIEIYDDHNNTRTETAVEATSEGSTVLSDSQAVTAYNNIKKVYDYYRGVLGHKGADGKGKKIRIVMNYHEYTNRPNACFASGEKRFTKICLATRGGYERSLDVIGHEFTHAVDNAIWAPVYENQSGALDEAYADIMGEFVQDDTLDTHGENKTLRSPRKFDNGKTMKDYKSLGDKEKPGLANDQGYVHDNCQIMTHTAYLIQKKWLTVNRRNRYDLSALFFKSMQYLGQRSNFSDCFYALVRAALTMKVDVKYSYERQKNIGAIADAFLETGIFPNITSYTSAHKNIKVKGRVTDSNDGYAVPGVTVSAYLASGGKCTWSTVTNSNGEYEISLRENENCIIKFSRCDGYMGEIKTGKITSKNCGPWNFVSKISNYITKSSFRICGHVMNPDTGRTVAGATVKIVKGKHTDSQVMTMKPEVELKTDANGYFCTYALPKGEYDVWAYSEISHSEYCRTSIAHVNNSTDPEYILNLTKKKRYYVTGFCIQAANTQSGAKDLVGAGKTLIDVDLNKGAGGDWIYMSYCVGNSVNPITNLLIYESNKKETWKTKTITHNGIKAVYSRLDIDLNKGAGGKYIYICSTRDKQFRPLTKLDVVVRGSGVVRAPYWSGVRSVKASDKSVDSYSDLNAGVRGSSDIYLMQTRKEIM
;
A
#
# COMPACT_ATOMS: atom_id res chain seq x y z
N MET A 1 -42.41 -17.92 -9.46
CA MET A 1 -42.07 -19.26 -9.98
C MET A 1 -40.80 -19.68 -9.28
N ASP A 2 -40.85 -20.71 -8.43
CA ASP A 2 -39.68 -21.21 -7.73
C ASP A 2 -38.61 -21.61 -8.74
N LYS A 3 -37.42 -20.99 -8.68
CA LYS A 3 -36.25 -21.47 -9.41
C LYS A 3 -35.94 -22.87 -8.88
N MET A 4 -36.18 -23.91 -9.69
CA MET A 4 -35.75 -25.27 -9.34
C MET A 4 -34.22 -25.28 -9.17
N SER A 5 -33.75 -26.04 -8.17
CA SER A 5 -32.33 -26.19 -7.86
C SER A 5 -31.57 -26.75 -9.07
N LYS A 6 -30.55 -26.03 -9.58
CA LYS A 6 -29.71 -26.46 -10.71
C LYS A 6 -28.78 -27.65 -10.39
N TYR A 7 -28.85 -28.21 -9.18
CA TYR A 7 -28.12 -29.40 -8.77
C TYR A 7 -28.88 -30.18 -7.69
N ILE A 8 -28.59 -31.48 -7.57
CA ILE A 8 -29.04 -32.34 -6.46
C ILE A 8 -27.92 -33.27 -5.99
N ILE A 9 -28.01 -33.70 -4.73
CA ILE A 9 -27.23 -34.83 -4.22
C ILE A 9 -28.13 -36.07 -4.27
N GLU A 10 -27.75 -37.07 -5.04
CA GLU A 10 -28.46 -38.33 -5.11
C GLU A 10 -27.84 -39.36 -4.16
N ASN A 11 -28.68 -40.01 -3.36
CA ASN A 11 -28.27 -41.08 -2.46
C ASN A 11 -28.24 -42.42 -3.19
N GLY A 12 -27.08 -43.08 -3.16
CA GLY A 12 -26.86 -44.45 -3.60
C GLY A 12 -27.17 -45.50 -2.54
N LYS A 13 -26.85 -46.76 -2.85
CA LYS A 13 -26.98 -47.88 -1.90
C LYS A 13 -25.80 -47.83 -0.90
N LYS A 14 -26.03 -48.23 0.36
CA LYS A 14 -25.00 -48.30 1.43
C LYS A 14 -24.35 -46.96 1.82
N GLY A 15 -25.09 -45.86 1.79
CA GLY A 15 -24.59 -44.56 2.27
C GLY A 15 -23.57 -43.90 1.34
N GLU A 16 -23.67 -44.17 0.04
CA GLU A 16 -22.93 -43.46 -1.02
C GLU A 16 -23.77 -42.28 -1.52
N GLU A 17 -23.12 -41.21 -1.96
CA GLU A 17 -23.73 -39.99 -2.51
C GLU A 17 -23.04 -39.62 -3.83
N ARG A 18 -23.77 -38.96 -4.74
CA ARG A 18 -23.20 -38.35 -5.96
C ARG A 18 -23.83 -37.00 -6.28
N LEU A 19 -23.04 -36.14 -6.93
CA LEU A 19 -23.51 -34.84 -7.44
C LEU A 19 -24.19 -35.05 -8.80
N VAL A 20 -25.36 -34.46 -8.99
CA VAL A 20 -26.04 -34.40 -10.28
C VAL A 20 -26.35 -32.95 -10.60
N LEU A 21 -25.89 -32.49 -11.76
CA LEU A 21 -26.17 -31.15 -12.29
C LEU A 21 -27.35 -31.21 -13.25
N LYS A 22 -28.21 -30.20 -13.16
CA LYS A 22 -29.43 -30.08 -13.96
C LYS A 22 -29.51 -28.72 -14.63
N ASN A 23 -30.03 -28.68 -15.85
CA ASN A 23 -30.35 -27.42 -16.51
C ASN A 23 -31.60 -26.77 -15.91
N GLU A 24 -31.97 -25.59 -16.43
CA GLU A 24 -33.11 -24.81 -15.93
C GLU A 24 -34.47 -25.52 -16.07
N LYS A 25 -34.54 -26.52 -16.95
CA LYS A 25 -35.73 -27.37 -17.15
C LYS A 25 -35.73 -28.61 -16.25
N GLY A 26 -34.73 -28.77 -15.38
CA GLY A 26 -34.59 -29.90 -14.46
C GLY A 26 -34.02 -31.18 -15.09
N VAL A 27 -33.50 -31.10 -16.32
CA VAL A 27 -32.90 -32.24 -17.03
C VAL A 27 -31.44 -32.38 -16.60
N GLN A 28 -31.01 -33.61 -16.31
CA GLN A 28 -29.62 -33.91 -15.95
C GLN A 28 -28.68 -33.61 -17.13
N ILE A 29 -27.65 -32.80 -16.87
CA ILE A 29 -26.62 -32.42 -17.84
C ILE A 29 -25.26 -33.06 -17.56
N ALA A 30 -24.97 -33.33 -16.29
CA ALA A 30 -23.75 -34.00 -15.85
C ALA A 30 -23.96 -34.70 -14.51
N ALA A 31 -23.19 -35.74 -14.24
CA ALA A 31 -23.19 -36.42 -12.95
C ALA A 31 -21.78 -36.83 -12.52
N GLY A 32 -21.54 -36.81 -11.21
CA GLY A 32 -20.33 -37.33 -10.59
C GLY A 32 -20.41 -38.82 -10.28
N LYS A 33 -19.28 -39.40 -9.88
CA LYS A 33 -19.21 -40.77 -9.38
C LYS A 33 -19.90 -40.90 -8.02
N LEU A 34 -20.47 -42.07 -7.75
CA LEU A 34 -20.91 -42.48 -6.41
C LEU A 34 -19.69 -42.64 -5.50
N LEU A 35 -19.71 -41.94 -4.36
CA LEU A 35 -18.66 -41.98 -3.34
C LEU A 35 -19.31 -42.22 -1.98
N SER A 36 -18.66 -42.95 -1.07
CA SER A 36 -19.12 -43.09 0.32
C SER A 36 -19.33 -41.72 0.96
N ALA A 37 -20.37 -41.49 1.76
CA ALA A 37 -20.68 -40.18 2.38
C ALA A 37 -19.47 -39.53 3.10
N ASP A 38 -18.61 -40.33 3.73
CA ASP A 38 -17.37 -39.84 4.38
C ASP A 38 -16.29 -39.34 3.41
N LYS A 39 -16.35 -39.76 2.14
CA LYS A 39 -15.51 -39.26 1.03
C LYS A 39 -16.23 -38.17 0.24
N PHE A 40 -17.55 -38.29 0.08
CA PHE A 40 -18.45 -37.28 -0.46
C PHE A 40 -18.77 -36.22 0.60
N THR A 41 -17.73 -35.60 1.17
CA THR A 41 -17.95 -34.54 2.15
C THR A 41 -18.46 -33.28 1.45
N ARG A 42 -19.36 -32.51 2.10
CA ARG A 42 -19.78 -31.17 1.62
C ARG A 42 -18.58 -30.25 1.32
N ARG A 43 -17.46 -30.48 2.02
CA ARG A 43 -16.11 -29.94 1.82
C ARG A 43 -15.53 -30.22 0.43
N SER A 44 -15.71 -31.43 -0.11
CA SER A 44 -15.27 -31.81 -1.46
C SER A 44 -16.09 -31.11 -2.54
N LEU A 45 -17.42 -31.00 -2.35
CA LEU A 45 -18.30 -30.23 -3.25
C LEU A 45 -17.96 -28.73 -3.26
N ARG A 46 -17.58 -28.16 -2.11
CA ARG A 46 -17.12 -26.77 -1.99
C ARG A 46 -15.87 -26.52 -2.82
N ASN A 47 -14.86 -27.39 -2.73
CA ASN A 47 -13.62 -27.27 -3.50
C ASN A 47 -13.86 -27.45 -5.00
N ILE A 48 -14.71 -28.43 -5.37
CA ILE A 48 -15.17 -28.61 -6.75
C ILE A 48 -15.85 -27.34 -7.26
N SER A 49 -16.78 -26.74 -6.50
CA SER A 49 -17.52 -25.55 -6.92
C SER A 49 -16.64 -24.32 -7.11
N LYS A 50 -15.64 -24.13 -6.23
CA LYS A 50 -14.78 -22.95 -6.17
C LYS A 50 -13.81 -22.89 -7.35
N ASP A 51 -13.23 -24.02 -7.73
CA ASP A 51 -12.23 -24.09 -8.79
C ASP A 51 -12.84 -24.41 -10.16
N ALA A 52 -13.98 -25.11 -10.20
CA ALA A 52 -14.63 -25.49 -11.46
C ALA A 52 -15.45 -24.37 -12.11
N ALA A 53 -15.95 -23.43 -11.31
CA ALA A 53 -16.73 -22.28 -11.79
C ALA A 53 -15.97 -21.40 -12.80
N ASP A 54 -14.65 -21.34 -12.68
CA ASP A 54 -13.76 -20.54 -13.51
C ASP A 54 -12.75 -21.41 -14.29
N ALA A 55 -12.95 -22.72 -14.30
CA ALA A 55 -12.10 -23.67 -14.98
C ALA A 55 -12.13 -23.46 -16.50
N ASP A 56 -10.96 -23.47 -17.14
CA ASP A 56 -10.83 -23.33 -18.59
C ASP A 56 -11.50 -24.50 -19.35
N ILE A 57 -11.88 -24.26 -20.61
CA ILE A 57 -12.38 -25.32 -21.51
C ILE A 57 -11.23 -25.75 -22.42
N GLU A 58 -10.92 -27.04 -22.41
CA GLU A 58 -9.94 -27.68 -23.29
C GLU A 58 -10.64 -28.57 -24.33
N LEU A 59 -10.42 -28.28 -25.61
CA LEU A 59 -10.92 -29.08 -26.72
C LEU A 59 -9.91 -30.18 -27.10
N GLN A 60 -10.10 -31.39 -26.59
CA GLN A 60 -9.25 -32.57 -26.84
C GLN A 60 -9.71 -33.35 -28.08
N LEU A 61 -9.85 -32.65 -29.21
CA LEU A 61 -10.45 -33.20 -30.44
C LEU A 61 -9.44 -33.68 -31.50
N LYS A 62 -8.13 -33.60 -31.20
CA LYS A 62 -7.04 -33.99 -32.12
C LYS A 62 -5.99 -34.82 -31.39
N GLU A 63 -5.38 -35.74 -32.11
CA GLU A 63 -4.29 -36.58 -31.62
C GLU A 63 -3.04 -35.72 -31.32
N GLY A 64 -2.37 -35.98 -30.19
CA GLY A 64 -1.18 -35.23 -29.77
C GLY A 64 -1.43 -33.90 -29.05
N PHE A 65 -2.64 -33.65 -28.55
CA PHE A 65 -2.97 -32.46 -27.77
C PHE A 65 -2.14 -32.36 -26.46
N GLU A 66 -1.58 -31.17 -26.20
CA GLU A 66 -0.81 -30.90 -24.98
C GLU A 66 -1.74 -30.60 -23.80
N VAL A 67 -1.66 -31.43 -22.76
CA VAL A 67 -2.47 -31.30 -21.55
C VAL A 67 -1.88 -30.22 -20.65
N LYS A 68 -2.64 -29.15 -20.35
CA LYS A 68 -2.20 -28.12 -19.39
C LYS A 68 -2.49 -28.54 -17.95
N GLU A 69 -1.72 -28.07 -16.96
CA GLU A 69 -2.00 -28.36 -15.54
C GLU A 69 -3.15 -27.50 -15.00
N GLY A 70 -3.95 -28.04 -14.07
CA GLY A 70 -5.04 -27.33 -13.38
C GLY A 70 -6.44 -27.95 -13.54
N THR A 71 -7.43 -27.37 -12.85
CA THR A 71 -8.85 -27.77 -12.94
C THR A 71 -9.48 -27.24 -14.24
N LYS A 72 -10.13 -28.10 -15.03
CA LYS A 72 -10.60 -27.78 -16.39
C LYS A 72 -11.76 -28.64 -16.87
N PHE A 73 -12.55 -28.09 -17.78
CA PHE A 73 -13.51 -28.83 -18.58
C PHE A 73 -12.84 -29.38 -19.83
N GLU A 74 -12.73 -30.70 -19.93
CA GLU A 74 -12.17 -31.39 -21.09
C GLU A 74 -13.32 -31.83 -22.00
N VAL A 75 -13.36 -31.35 -23.23
CA VAL A 75 -14.30 -31.80 -24.28
C VAL A 75 -13.56 -32.77 -25.20
N PHE A 76 -14.07 -33.99 -25.34
CA PHE A 76 -13.39 -35.08 -26.05
C PHE A 76 -14.40 -35.91 -26.86
N LYS A 77 -13.90 -36.72 -27.80
CA LYS A 77 -14.72 -37.68 -28.56
C LYS A 77 -14.72 -39.06 -27.91
N GLU A 78 -15.88 -39.69 -27.86
CA GLU A 78 -16.05 -41.10 -27.51
C GLU A 78 -15.83 -42.02 -28.73
N LYS A 79 -15.86 -43.35 -28.49
CA LYS A 79 -15.57 -44.37 -29.52
C LYS A 79 -16.59 -44.38 -30.68
N ASP A 80 -17.76 -43.78 -30.50
CA ASP A 80 -18.84 -43.66 -31.49
C ASP A 80 -18.87 -42.28 -32.18
N ASP A 81 -17.77 -41.51 -32.07
CA ASP A 81 -17.60 -40.18 -32.66
C ASP A 81 -18.50 -39.08 -32.04
N LYS A 82 -19.24 -39.40 -30.97
CA LYS A 82 -19.98 -38.41 -30.16
C LYS A 82 -19.04 -37.61 -29.27
N LEU A 83 -19.45 -36.39 -28.97
CA LEU A 83 -18.71 -35.50 -28.06
C LEU A 83 -19.20 -35.70 -26.63
N ASN A 84 -18.29 -35.69 -25.68
CA ASN A 84 -18.61 -35.65 -24.26
C ASN A 84 -17.70 -34.61 -23.59
N PHE A 85 -18.08 -34.16 -22.41
CA PHE A 85 -17.23 -33.35 -21.57
C PHE A 85 -17.05 -33.96 -20.19
N ARG A 86 -15.95 -33.62 -19.54
CA ARG A 86 -15.76 -33.92 -18.12
C ARG A 86 -15.01 -32.82 -17.43
N LEU A 87 -15.30 -32.63 -16.14
CA LEU A 87 -14.53 -31.75 -15.28
C LEU A 87 -13.47 -32.59 -14.57
N ARG A 88 -12.20 -32.18 -14.68
CA ARG A 88 -11.08 -32.83 -14.02
C ARG A 88 -10.44 -31.87 -13.02
N GLU A 89 -10.12 -32.35 -11.81
CA GLU A 89 -9.34 -31.57 -10.84
C GLU A 89 -7.84 -31.62 -11.17
N SER A 90 -7.06 -30.72 -10.57
CA SER A 90 -5.60 -30.64 -10.75
C SER A 90 -4.86 -31.97 -10.47
N GLY A 91 -5.37 -32.81 -9.55
CA GLY A 91 -4.83 -34.14 -9.25
C GLY A 91 -5.20 -35.24 -10.26
N GLY A 92 -5.91 -34.89 -11.32
CA GLY A 92 -6.28 -35.82 -12.39
C GLY A 92 -7.55 -36.62 -12.15
N ASN A 93 -8.31 -36.40 -11.08
CA ASN A 93 -9.58 -37.11 -10.86
C ASN A 93 -10.74 -36.45 -11.62
N VAL A 94 -11.63 -37.28 -12.18
CA VAL A 94 -12.86 -36.81 -12.85
C VAL A 94 -13.94 -36.58 -11.81
N LEU A 95 -14.47 -35.35 -11.78
CA LEU A 95 -15.42 -34.87 -10.79
C LEU A 95 -16.87 -35.04 -11.27
N ILE A 96 -17.14 -34.60 -12.49
CA ILE A 96 -18.41 -34.79 -13.20
C ILE A 96 -18.13 -35.13 -14.66
N GLU A 97 -19.05 -35.84 -15.26
CA GLU A 97 -19.03 -36.18 -16.68
C GLU A 97 -20.40 -35.84 -17.28
N GLY A 98 -20.36 -35.22 -18.45
CA GLY A 98 -21.54 -34.83 -19.22
C GLY A 98 -22.20 -36.01 -19.92
N ASN A 99 -23.34 -35.73 -20.54
CA ASN A 99 -23.96 -36.65 -21.49
C ASN A 99 -23.21 -36.63 -22.84
N SER A 100 -23.52 -37.57 -23.73
CA SER A 100 -22.98 -37.57 -25.10
C SER A 100 -23.79 -36.60 -26.00
N TYR A 101 -23.10 -35.81 -26.81
CA TYR A 101 -23.63 -34.77 -27.71
C TYR A 101 -23.23 -35.04 -29.16
N ASP A 102 -24.11 -34.73 -30.11
CA ASP A 102 -23.87 -34.99 -31.53
C ASP A 102 -23.03 -33.87 -32.20
N ASN A 103 -22.95 -32.68 -31.60
CA ASN A 103 -22.16 -31.55 -32.11
C ASN A 103 -21.49 -30.74 -30.99
N ILE A 104 -20.49 -29.94 -31.38
CA ILE A 104 -19.65 -29.20 -30.43
C ILE A 104 -20.36 -28.02 -29.78
N THR A 105 -21.33 -27.41 -30.46
CA THR A 105 -22.09 -26.28 -29.93
C THR A 105 -22.92 -26.73 -28.73
N ASP A 106 -23.69 -27.80 -28.87
CA ASP A 106 -24.53 -28.35 -27.79
C ASP A 106 -23.67 -28.83 -26.61
N CYS A 107 -22.52 -29.45 -26.92
CA CYS A 107 -21.58 -29.88 -25.89
C CYS A 107 -21.00 -28.69 -25.10
N LEU A 108 -20.67 -27.59 -25.77
CA LEU A 108 -20.16 -26.37 -25.13
C LEU A 108 -21.25 -25.61 -24.36
N GLU A 109 -22.49 -25.61 -24.85
CA GLU A 109 -23.65 -25.08 -24.13
C GLU A 109 -23.85 -25.85 -22.82
N ALA A 110 -23.81 -27.18 -22.86
CA ALA A 110 -23.91 -28.02 -21.67
C ALA A 110 -22.73 -27.83 -20.69
N VAL A 111 -21.51 -27.58 -21.19
CA VAL A 111 -20.37 -27.19 -20.34
C VAL A 111 -20.64 -25.87 -19.63
N ASN A 112 -21.21 -24.88 -20.32
CA ASN A 112 -21.57 -23.60 -19.71
C ASN A 112 -22.71 -23.74 -18.70
N GLU A 113 -23.76 -24.51 -19.00
CA GLU A 113 -24.84 -24.81 -18.05
C GLU A 113 -24.31 -25.55 -16.80
N ALA A 114 -23.39 -26.50 -16.99
CA ALA A 114 -22.73 -27.19 -15.89
C ALA A 114 -21.89 -26.22 -15.05
N ARG A 115 -21.14 -25.32 -15.70
CA ARG A 115 -20.36 -24.27 -15.04
C ARG A 115 -21.26 -23.32 -14.24
N GLU A 116 -22.40 -22.90 -14.78
CA GLU A 116 -23.38 -22.08 -14.04
C GLU A 116 -23.98 -22.83 -12.86
N SER A 117 -24.33 -24.10 -13.05
CA SER A 117 -24.86 -24.95 -11.96
C SER A 117 -23.86 -25.13 -10.83
N LEU A 118 -22.57 -25.27 -11.16
CA LEU A 118 -21.47 -25.32 -10.18
C LEU A 118 -21.23 -23.97 -9.50
N ARG A 119 -21.40 -22.85 -10.21
CA ARG A 119 -21.38 -21.50 -9.63
C ARG A 119 -22.52 -21.28 -8.65
N ASP A 120 -23.73 -21.68 -9.01
CA ASP A 120 -24.90 -21.64 -8.11
C ASP A 120 -24.70 -22.57 -6.90
N MET A 121 -24.05 -23.72 -7.09
CA MET A 121 -23.64 -24.60 -5.99
C MET A 121 -22.61 -23.93 -5.06
N SER A 122 -21.65 -23.17 -5.58
CA SER A 122 -20.69 -22.42 -4.74
C SER A 122 -21.38 -21.38 -3.84
N TYR A 123 -22.47 -20.80 -4.35
CA TYR A 123 -23.31 -19.84 -3.62
C TYR A 123 -24.18 -20.54 -2.57
N SER A 124 -24.76 -21.70 -2.92
CA SER A 124 -25.73 -22.43 -2.10
C SER A 124 -25.14 -23.45 -1.11
N ALA A 125 -23.94 -23.97 -1.37
CA ALA A 125 -23.19 -24.84 -0.44
C ALA A 125 -22.64 -24.05 0.76
N GLU A 126 -22.54 -22.72 0.66
CA GLU A 126 -22.39 -21.82 1.81
C GLU A 126 -23.72 -21.48 2.50
N LEU A 127 -24.87 -21.84 1.91
CA LEU A 127 -26.22 -21.46 2.37
C LEU A 127 -27.07 -22.60 2.96
N THR A 128 -26.59 -23.85 3.01
CA THR A 128 -27.40 -24.99 3.55
C THR A 128 -26.66 -25.88 4.57
N ALA A 129 -25.78 -25.27 5.36
CA ALA A 129 -25.24 -25.89 6.57
C ALA A 129 -25.20 -24.78 7.64
N ILE A 130 -26.03 -24.76 8.68
CA ILE A 130 -26.29 -25.84 9.63
C ILE A 130 -27.57 -25.46 10.43
N HIS A 131 -28.71 -26.13 10.21
CA HIS A 131 -29.91 -25.94 11.06
C HIS A 131 -29.76 -26.57 12.48
N LYS A 132 -28.63 -27.24 12.79
CA LYS A 132 -28.39 -27.97 14.04
C LYS A 132 -26.91 -28.02 14.40
N MET A 133 -26.53 -27.59 15.61
CA MET A 133 -25.16 -27.65 16.14
C MET A 133 -24.37 -28.89 15.66
N PRO A 134 -23.16 -28.74 15.07
CA PRO A 134 -22.40 -29.85 14.51
C PRO A 134 -22.11 -30.94 15.56
N ALA A 135 -22.05 -32.20 15.11
CA ALA A 135 -21.51 -33.26 15.94
C ALA A 135 -20.05 -32.93 16.29
N PHE A 136 -19.74 -32.86 17.58
CA PHE A 136 -18.41 -32.50 18.07
C PHE A 136 -17.88 -33.55 19.04
N THR A 137 -16.64 -33.99 18.81
CA THR A 137 -15.92 -34.85 19.73
C THR A 137 -14.69 -34.12 20.25
N LYS A 138 -14.58 -33.99 21.58
CA LYS A 138 -13.42 -33.36 22.20
C LYS A 138 -12.17 -34.21 21.95
N LYS A 139 -11.14 -33.63 21.32
CA LYS A 139 -9.81 -34.23 21.21
C LYS A 139 -9.05 -33.99 22.51
N LYS A 140 -8.08 -34.85 22.81
CA LYS A 140 -7.20 -34.65 23.96
C LYS A 140 -6.27 -33.47 23.71
N ALA A 141 -5.94 -32.73 24.77
CA ALA A 141 -4.89 -31.72 24.71
C ALA A 141 -3.56 -32.37 24.31
N VAL A 142 -2.79 -31.68 23.46
CA VAL A 142 -1.47 -32.14 23.00
C VAL A 142 -0.44 -31.03 23.21
N PRO A 143 -0.20 -30.58 24.46
CA PRO A 143 0.82 -29.58 24.71
C PRO A 143 2.19 -30.16 24.35
N LYS A 144 2.96 -29.43 23.54
CA LYS A 144 4.34 -29.82 23.20
C LYS A 144 5.30 -29.63 24.38
N PHE A 145 4.97 -28.75 25.30
CA PHE A 145 5.80 -28.37 26.45
C PHE A 145 4.96 -28.38 27.74
N ALA A 146 5.59 -28.64 28.89
CA ALA A 146 4.86 -28.84 30.14
C ALA A 146 4.32 -27.52 30.74
N SER A 147 4.88 -26.37 30.35
CA SER A 147 4.45 -25.06 30.84
C SER A 147 4.75 -23.93 29.85
N MET A 148 4.08 -22.79 30.02
CA MET A 148 4.35 -21.56 29.27
C MET A 148 5.83 -21.12 29.35
N ALA A 149 6.48 -21.31 30.50
CA ALA A 149 7.89 -20.98 30.67
C ALA A 149 8.79 -21.84 29.78
N GLU A 150 8.45 -23.11 29.60
CA GLU A 150 9.16 -23.99 28.67
C GLU A 150 8.87 -23.64 27.21
N GLU A 151 7.63 -23.30 26.85
CA GLU A 151 7.28 -22.83 25.50
C GLU A 151 8.14 -21.63 25.09
N ILE A 152 8.15 -20.60 25.93
CA ILE A 152 8.89 -19.36 25.70
C ILE A 152 10.39 -19.65 25.61
N LYS A 153 10.95 -20.43 26.53
CA LYS A 153 12.38 -20.78 26.51
C LYS A 153 12.77 -21.48 25.21
N GLN A 154 11.92 -22.37 24.70
CA GLN A 154 12.20 -23.07 23.45
C GLN A 154 12.05 -22.14 22.24
N ALA A 155 11.07 -21.25 22.23
CA ALA A 155 10.91 -20.26 21.17
C ALA A 155 12.06 -19.23 21.15
N GLU A 156 12.53 -18.77 22.32
CA GLU A 156 13.75 -17.97 22.46
C GLU A 156 14.97 -18.72 21.95
N ASN A 157 15.10 -20.01 22.26
CA ASN A 157 16.20 -20.83 21.77
C ASN A 157 16.22 -20.97 20.25
N ARG A 158 15.05 -21.14 19.63
CA ARG A 158 14.89 -21.18 18.17
C ARG A 158 15.19 -19.84 17.51
N SER A 159 14.94 -18.76 18.23
CA SER A 159 15.04 -17.39 17.74
C SER A 159 16.29 -16.67 18.25
N LYS A 160 17.35 -17.39 18.65
CA LYS A 160 18.57 -16.78 19.22
C LYS A 160 19.17 -15.70 18.32
N ASP A 161 19.11 -15.91 17.01
CA ASP A 161 19.69 -15.01 16.02
C ASP A 161 18.73 -13.89 15.59
N THR A 162 17.42 -14.05 15.82
CA THR A 162 16.36 -13.15 15.30
C THR A 162 15.58 -12.42 16.39
N GLY A 163 15.67 -12.85 17.64
CA GLY A 163 14.85 -12.40 18.77
C GLY A 163 13.47 -13.09 18.83
N PHE A 164 12.93 -13.22 20.05
CA PHE A 164 11.57 -13.68 20.31
C PHE A 164 10.82 -12.68 21.19
N SER A 165 9.61 -12.29 20.78
CA SER A 165 8.75 -11.36 21.50
C SER A 165 7.29 -11.78 21.41
N VAL A 166 6.58 -11.70 22.53
CA VAL A 166 5.12 -11.80 22.59
C VAL A 166 4.56 -10.41 22.84
N ILE A 167 3.67 -9.98 21.95
CA ILE A 167 3.00 -8.69 21.93
C ILE A 167 1.57 -8.94 22.38
N MET A 168 1.10 -8.06 23.25
CA MET A 168 -0.22 -8.18 23.85
C MET A 168 -1.16 -7.12 23.30
N SER A 169 -2.41 -7.50 23.06
CA SER A 169 -3.50 -6.58 22.80
C SER A 169 -3.79 -5.73 24.04
N GLU A 170 -4.61 -4.69 23.86
CA GLU A 170 -5.11 -3.85 24.96
C GLU A 170 -5.87 -4.65 26.04
N LYS A 171 -6.37 -5.85 25.69
CA LYS A 171 -7.05 -6.79 26.59
C LYS A 171 -6.14 -7.86 27.18
N GLU A 172 -4.83 -7.64 27.15
CA GLU A 172 -3.84 -8.57 27.70
C GLU A 172 -3.92 -9.99 27.12
N ARG A 173 -4.13 -10.11 25.80
CA ARG A 173 -3.98 -11.39 25.06
C ARG A 173 -2.88 -11.30 24.02
N PRO A 174 -2.18 -12.39 23.67
CA PRO A 174 -1.20 -12.34 22.61
C PRO A 174 -1.90 -11.96 21.30
N SER A 175 -1.47 -10.87 20.68
CA SER A 175 -1.95 -10.41 19.37
C SER A 175 -0.90 -10.53 18.28
N PHE A 176 0.38 -10.60 18.68
CA PHE A 176 1.49 -10.80 17.78
C PHE A 176 2.63 -11.54 18.50
N ILE A 177 3.31 -12.44 17.81
CA ILE A 177 4.52 -13.11 18.26
C ILE A 177 5.54 -12.97 17.15
N MET A 178 6.65 -12.32 17.47
CA MET A 178 7.76 -12.14 16.54
C MET A 178 8.85 -13.15 16.90
N GLY A 179 9.23 -14.01 15.96
CA GLY A 179 10.23 -15.06 16.18
C GLY A 179 9.71 -16.48 15.93
N ARG A 180 10.62 -17.45 15.98
CA ARG A 180 10.39 -18.84 15.60
C ARG A 180 9.54 -19.62 16.60
N ILE A 181 8.29 -19.89 16.21
CA ILE A 181 7.31 -20.54 17.09
C ILE A 181 7.45 -22.07 17.14
N SER A 182 8.00 -22.71 16.10
CA SER A 182 8.14 -24.17 15.97
C SER A 182 9.43 -24.56 15.25
N ASP A 183 9.97 -25.74 15.57
CA ASP A 183 11.08 -26.39 14.82
C ASP A 183 10.59 -27.12 13.56
N GLU A 184 9.28 -27.31 13.44
CA GLU A 184 8.69 -27.98 12.29
C GLU A 184 8.65 -27.04 11.07
N LYS A 185 9.16 -27.53 9.93
CA LYS A 185 9.01 -26.85 8.64
C LYS A 185 7.56 -26.90 8.15
N ILE A 186 6.93 -25.74 8.16
CA ILE A 186 5.56 -25.55 7.71
C ILE A 186 5.54 -25.50 6.18
N THR A 187 4.87 -26.50 5.61
CA THR A 187 4.76 -26.73 4.16
C THR A 187 3.31 -27.02 3.74
N SER A 188 2.37 -26.93 4.69
CA SER A 188 0.95 -27.20 4.49
C SER A 188 0.12 -26.58 5.62
N ALA A 189 -1.18 -26.39 5.37
CA ALA A 189 -2.16 -25.95 6.38
C ALA A 189 -2.11 -26.81 7.66
N LYS A 190 -2.04 -28.13 7.51
CA LYS A 190 -1.93 -29.08 8.63
C LYS A 190 -0.76 -28.76 9.55
N LYS A 191 0.42 -28.56 8.96
CA LYS A 191 1.63 -28.26 9.74
C LYS A 191 1.57 -26.87 10.38
N ALA A 192 0.93 -25.91 9.72
CA ALA A 192 0.71 -24.59 10.32
C ALA A 192 -0.15 -24.69 11.58
N ILE A 193 -1.24 -25.46 11.54
CA ILE A 193 -2.10 -25.72 12.71
C ILE A 193 -1.32 -26.49 13.78
N SER A 194 -0.63 -27.58 13.43
CA SER A 194 0.11 -28.37 14.42
C SER A 194 1.27 -27.59 15.06
N ALA A 195 1.88 -26.64 14.35
CA ALA A 195 2.90 -25.75 14.91
C ALA A 195 2.36 -24.86 16.04
N LEU A 196 1.07 -24.49 16.01
CA LEU A 196 0.44 -23.72 17.08
C LEU A 196 0.44 -24.46 18.42
N ASN A 197 0.45 -25.79 18.44
CA ASN A 197 0.56 -26.57 19.68
C ASN A 197 1.88 -26.34 20.45
N CYS A 198 2.87 -25.66 19.85
CA CYS A 198 4.06 -25.16 20.54
C CYS A 198 3.79 -23.94 21.44
N LEU A 199 2.61 -23.34 21.32
CA LEU A 199 2.16 -22.12 22.02
C LEU A 199 0.85 -22.35 22.78
N HIS A 200 0.56 -23.61 23.14
CA HIS A 200 -0.66 -24.02 23.84
C HIS A 200 -0.91 -23.17 25.10
N HIS A 201 0.08 -23.06 25.98
CA HIS A 201 -0.06 -22.31 27.24
C HIS A 201 -0.07 -20.80 26.99
N THR A 202 0.74 -20.34 26.03
CA THR A 202 0.88 -18.92 25.68
C THR A 202 -0.42 -18.36 25.10
N MET A 203 -1.05 -19.08 24.18
CA MET A 203 -2.28 -18.68 23.49
C MET A 203 -3.55 -19.13 24.21
N GLY A 204 -3.47 -20.20 25.01
CA GLY A 204 -4.56 -20.69 25.85
C GLY A 204 -5.54 -21.68 25.21
N PHE A 205 -5.30 -22.17 23.98
CA PHE A 205 -6.10 -23.26 23.39
C PHE A 205 -5.63 -24.63 23.85
N GLU A 206 -6.55 -25.57 24.07
CA GLU A 206 -6.20 -26.93 24.49
C GLU A 206 -5.53 -27.76 23.37
N ASN A 207 -6.03 -27.61 22.14
CA ASN A 207 -5.60 -28.37 20.97
C ASN A 207 -5.90 -27.56 19.70
N ALA A 208 -4.86 -27.19 18.95
CA ALA A 208 -5.01 -26.37 17.77
C ALA A 208 -5.86 -27.04 16.68
N GLU A 209 -5.76 -28.37 16.51
CA GLU A 209 -6.57 -29.13 15.54
C GLU A 209 -8.05 -29.28 15.93
N GLN A 210 -8.48 -28.72 17.07
CA GLN A 210 -9.90 -28.55 17.41
C GLN A 210 -10.41 -27.14 17.10
N GLU A 211 -9.53 -26.15 17.25
CA GLU A 211 -9.88 -24.74 17.12
C GLU A 211 -9.62 -24.19 15.70
N PHE A 212 -8.91 -24.94 14.85
CA PHE A 212 -8.61 -24.56 13.48
C PHE A 212 -8.79 -25.75 12.52
N SER A 213 -9.30 -25.46 11.32
CA SER A 213 -9.54 -26.46 10.27
C SER A 213 -8.59 -26.26 9.10
N GLU A 214 -8.01 -27.36 8.61
CA GLU A 214 -7.13 -27.35 7.43
C GLU A 214 -7.82 -26.81 6.17
N ASP A 215 -9.15 -26.89 6.07
CA ASP A 215 -9.92 -26.38 4.92
C ASP A 215 -9.99 -24.88 4.82
N ASP A 216 -10.06 -24.23 5.97
CA ASP A 216 -10.33 -22.82 6.07
C ASP A 216 -9.02 -22.08 6.41
N VAL A 217 -7.90 -22.68 6.02
CA VAL A 217 -6.60 -22.04 5.99
C VAL A 217 -6.40 -21.42 4.62
N GLU A 218 -6.38 -20.09 4.60
CA GLU A 218 -5.98 -19.36 3.41
C GLU A 218 -4.45 -19.28 3.37
N ILE A 219 -3.88 -19.78 2.27
CA ILE A 219 -2.44 -19.77 2.03
C ILE A 219 -2.14 -18.71 0.98
N ARG A 220 -1.34 -17.71 1.35
CA ARG A 220 -0.84 -16.69 0.42
C ARG A 220 0.68 -16.70 0.46
N GLN A 221 1.32 -16.63 -0.70
CA GLN A 221 2.75 -16.40 -0.79
C GLN A 221 3.00 -15.07 -1.47
N ASP A 222 3.89 -14.27 -0.92
CA ASP A 222 4.27 -13.01 -1.55
C ASP A 222 5.51 -13.14 -2.45
N ILE A 223 5.82 -12.07 -3.18
CA ILE A 223 6.97 -11.97 -4.07
C ILE A 223 8.34 -12.14 -3.38
N SER A 224 8.39 -11.95 -2.05
CA SER A 224 9.58 -12.16 -1.23
C SER A 224 9.76 -13.65 -0.86
N GLY A 225 8.77 -14.50 -1.11
CA GLY A 225 8.77 -15.91 -0.74
C GLY A 225 8.28 -16.16 0.69
N THR A 226 7.77 -15.14 1.38
CA THR A 226 7.10 -15.33 2.68
C THR A 226 5.74 -15.99 2.43
N THR A 227 5.43 -17.05 3.16
CA THR A 227 4.14 -17.74 3.07
C THR A 227 3.32 -17.46 4.33
N PHE A 228 2.05 -17.12 4.14
CA PHE A 228 1.10 -16.77 5.19
C PHE A 228 0.01 -17.84 5.25
N TYR A 229 -0.19 -18.39 6.44
CA TYR A 229 -1.24 -19.37 6.73
C TYR A 229 -2.25 -18.72 7.66
N ARG A 230 -3.31 -18.17 7.07
CA ARG A 230 -4.38 -17.47 7.78
C ARG A 230 -5.48 -18.45 8.14
N MET A 231 -5.74 -18.61 9.43
CA MET A 231 -6.59 -19.66 9.99
C MET A 231 -7.72 -19.02 10.78
N LYS A 232 -8.97 -19.25 10.36
CA LYS A 232 -10.16 -18.82 11.11
C LYS A 232 -10.34 -19.72 12.34
N GLN A 233 -10.67 -19.11 13.47
CA GLN A 233 -10.99 -19.88 14.68
C GLN A 233 -12.38 -20.51 14.56
N TYR A 234 -12.48 -21.75 15.04
CA TYR A 234 -13.71 -22.49 15.24
C TYR A 234 -13.82 -22.92 16.71
N HIS A 235 -15.03 -22.92 17.27
CA HIS A 235 -15.32 -23.57 18.53
C HIS A 235 -16.43 -24.60 18.28
N LYS A 236 -16.22 -25.86 18.70
CA LYS A 236 -17.18 -26.96 18.43
C LYS A 236 -17.61 -27.09 16.96
N GLY A 237 -16.72 -26.74 16.03
CA GLY A 237 -16.99 -26.76 14.58
C GLY A 237 -17.82 -25.59 14.05
N ILE A 238 -18.10 -24.57 14.88
CA ILE A 238 -18.80 -23.34 14.52
C ILE A 238 -17.78 -22.20 14.46
N PRO A 239 -17.78 -21.34 13.42
CA PRO A 239 -16.83 -20.25 13.31
C PRO A 239 -16.97 -19.25 14.46
N VAL A 240 -15.84 -18.69 14.89
CA VAL A 240 -15.79 -17.59 15.84
C VAL A 240 -15.64 -16.27 15.08
N PHE A 241 -16.56 -15.34 15.34
CA PHE A 241 -16.58 -14.05 14.68
C PHE A 241 -15.26 -13.30 14.87
N ALA A 242 -14.64 -12.88 13.77
CA ALA A 242 -13.46 -12.03 13.73
C ALA A 242 -12.22 -12.50 14.52
N HIS A 243 -12.11 -13.81 14.81
CA HIS A 243 -10.92 -14.39 15.43
C HIS A 243 -10.16 -15.22 14.42
N THR A 244 -8.89 -14.86 14.22
CA THR A 244 -8.04 -15.41 13.16
C THR A 244 -6.61 -15.36 13.65
N LEU A 245 -5.87 -16.43 13.37
CA LEU A 245 -4.43 -16.50 13.56
C LEU A 245 -3.73 -16.60 12.21
N VAL A 246 -2.61 -15.91 12.05
CA VAL A 246 -1.78 -15.95 10.86
C VAL A 246 -0.38 -16.41 11.23
N VAL A 247 0.02 -17.57 10.73
CA VAL A 247 1.42 -18.01 10.82
C VAL A 247 2.14 -17.54 9.55
N SER A 248 3.25 -16.82 9.70
CA SER A 248 4.13 -16.50 8.57
C SER A 248 5.37 -17.37 8.56
N THR A 249 5.83 -17.74 7.37
CA THR A 249 7.05 -18.53 7.18
C THR A 249 8.00 -17.88 6.20
N ASP A 250 9.30 -18.12 6.37
CA ASP A 250 10.28 -17.86 5.30
C ASP A 250 10.10 -18.84 4.12
N ALA A 251 10.96 -18.70 3.11
CA ALA A 251 10.92 -19.53 1.90
C ALA A 251 11.27 -21.00 2.18
N GLU A 252 12.01 -21.28 3.26
CA GLU A 252 12.37 -22.62 3.70
C GLU A 252 11.29 -23.29 4.58
N GLY A 253 10.21 -22.58 4.89
CA GLY A 253 9.08 -23.03 5.70
C GLY A 253 9.29 -22.88 7.22
N ASN A 254 10.28 -22.12 7.67
CA ASN A 254 10.47 -21.88 9.10
C ASN A 254 9.41 -20.89 9.61
N ALA A 255 8.77 -21.19 10.74
CA ALA A 255 7.62 -20.45 11.27
C ALA A 255 8.04 -19.17 12.01
N GLU A 256 8.14 -18.06 11.31
CA GLU A 256 8.85 -16.86 11.76
C GLU A 256 8.01 -15.86 12.59
N SER A 257 6.69 -15.94 12.52
CA SER A 257 5.80 -15.15 13.36
C SER A 257 4.41 -15.78 13.47
N LEU A 258 3.69 -15.37 14.51
CA LEU A 258 2.24 -15.57 14.65
C LEU A 258 1.59 -14.20 14.84
N SER A 259 0.47 -13.91 14.20
CA SER A 259 -0.28 -12.68 14.43
C SER A 259 -1.79 -12.92 14.44
N GLY A 260 -2.54 -11.99 15.00
CA GLY A 260 -3.99 -12.10 15.17
C GLY A 260 -4.38 -12.57 16.57
N GLN A 261 -5.69 -12.81 16.74
CA GLN A 261 -6.29 -13.00 18.06
C GLN A 261 -7.00 -14.35 18.15
N TYR A 262 -6.86 -14.99 19.30
CA TYR A 262 -7.57 -16.20 19.69
C TYR A 262 -8.37 -15.93 20.98
N LEU A 263 -9.57 -16.52 21.07
CA LEU A 263 -10.42 -16.39 22.25
C LEU A 263 -10.98 -17.73 22.70
N ASN A 264 -10.77 -18.10 23.96
CA ASN A 264 -11.49 -19.22 24.56
C ASN A 264 -12.98 -18.89 24.69
N ILE A 265 -13.83 -19.61 23.97
CA ILE A 265 -15.28 -19.40 23.96
C ILE A 265 -15.93 -20.07 25.17
N SER A 266 -16.81 -19.31 25.83
CA SER A 266 -17.62 -19.79 26.95
C SER A 266 -18.96 -19.05 26.96
N CYS A 267 -20.03 -19.70 26.48
CA CYS A 267 -21.41 -19.19 26.50
C CYS A 267 -22.43 -20.35 26.42
N ASP A 268 -23.72 -20.02 26.60
CA ASP A 268 -24.82 -20.95 26.24
C ASP A 268 -24.85 -21.13 24.71
N ASP A 269 -24.60 -22.35 24.27
CA ASP A 269 -24.61 -22.77 22.87
C ASP A 269 -25.82 -23.63 22.50
N THR A 270 -26.88 -23.57 23.30
CA THR A 270 -28.16 -24.21 22.99
C THR A 270 -28.93 -23.40 21.94
N VAL A 271 -29.07 -23.97 20.73
CA VAL A 271 -29.93 -23.38 19.68
C VAL A 271 -31.40 -23.51 20.08
N LYS A 272 -32.04 -22.38 20.37
CA LYS A 272 -33.48 -22.26 20.70
C LYS A 272 -34.28 -21.52 19.62
N ILE A 273 -33.60 -20.68 18.84
CA ILE A 273 -34.14 -19.97 17.68
C ILE A 273 -33.60 -20.63 16.42
N THR A 274 -34.51 -20.98 15.52
CA THR A 274 -34.18 -21.55 14.21
C THR A 274 -33.64 -20.49 13.23
N GLU A 275 -32.97 -20.93 12.18
CA GLU A 275 -32.45 -20.03 11.14
C GLU A 275 -33.56 -19.23 10.46
N ASP A 276 -34.72 -19.84 10.19
CA ASP A 276 -35.86 -19.18 9.55
C ASP A 276 -36.50 -18.13 10.47
N GLU A 277 -36.60 -18.40 11.76
CA GLU A 277 -37.03 -17.41 12.75
C GLU A 277 -36.05 -16.23 12.81
N ALA A 278 -34.73 -16.50 12.76
CA ALA A 278 -33.72 -15.46 12.71
C ALA A 278 -33.77 -14.63 11.42
N LYS A 279 -33.97 -15.25 10.26
CA LYS A 279 -34.20 -14.57 8.98
C LYS A 279 -35.43 -13.67 9.05
N ALA A 280 -36.55 -14.18 9.58
CA ALA A 280 -37.77 -13.38 9.77
C ALA A 280 -37.60 -12.22 10.77
N ILE A 281 -36.70 -12.35 11.76
CA ILE A 281 -36.33 -11.24 12.66
C ILE A 281 -35.52 -10.17 11.91
N ALA A 282 -34.52 -10.59 11.12
CA ALA A 282 -33.67 -9.69 10.35
C ALA A 282 -34.47 -8.98 9.24
N GLU A 283 -35.27 -9.72 8.47
CA GLU A 283 -36.02 -9.21 7.32
C GLU A 283 -37.02 -8.12 7.70
N ARG A 284 -37.74 -8.32 8.82
CA ARG A 284 -38.70 -7.33 9.35
C ARG A 284 -38.07 -5.97 9.66
N LYS A 285 -36.76 -5.92 9.93
CA LYS A 285 -36.07 -4.69 10.36
C LYS A 285 -35.14 -4.12 9.29
N TYR A 286 -34.54 -4.97 8.46
CA TYR A 286 -33.45 -4.59 7.55
C TYR A 286 -33.73 -4.93 6.07
N GLY A 287 -34.92 -5.46 5.75
CA GLY A 287 -35.32 -5.73 4.37
C GLY A 287 -34.89 -7.08 3.84
N GLU A 288 -34.84 -7.22 2.52
CA GLU A 288 -34.64 -8.49 1.82
C GLU A 288 -33.37 -9.23 2.27
N ILE A 289 -33.53 -10.53 2.55
CA ILE A 289 -32.42 -11.42 2.90
C ILE A 289 -31.76 -11.91 1.62
N ILE A 290 -30.48 -11.59 1.43
CA ILE A 290 -29.69 -12.07 0.29
C ILE A 290 -29.01 -13.41 0.58
N SER A 291 -28.60 -13.64 1.83
CA SER A 291 -27.91 -14.88 2.23
C SER A 291 -27.90 -15.09 3.75
N SER A 292 -27.49 -16.27 4.20
CA SER A 292 -27.10 -16.54 5.59
C SER A 292 -25.77 -17.28 5.62
N GLU A 293 -24.92 -16.96 6.59
CA GLU A 293 -23.65 -17.66 6.86
C GLU A 293 -23.79 -18.76 7.93
N GLY A 294 -25.02 -19.02 8.39
CA GLY A 294 -25.32 -20.03 9.41
C GLY A 294 -24.97 -19.58 10.84
N LEU A 295 -24.70 -20.57 11.70
CA LEU A 295 -24.33 -20.33 13.10
C LEU A 295 -22.91 -19.77 13.20
N ILE A 296 -22.74 -18.82 14.12
CA ILE A 296 -21.47 -18.19 14.46
C ILE A 296 -21.43 -17.88 15.97
N TYR A 297 -20.26 -18.02 16.59
CA TYR A 297 -20.01 -17.41 17.90
C TYR A 297 -19.70 -15.93 17.69
N TYR A 298 -20.71 -15.07 17.85
CA TYR A 298 -20.52 -13.62 17.84
C TYR A 298 -19.76 -13.21 19.11
N VAL A 299 -18.80 -12.29 18.94
CA VAL A 299 -17.96 -11.76 20.02
C VAL A 299 -18.03 -10.23 19.96
N ASP A 300 -18.47 -9.59 21.03
CA ASP A 300 -18.50 -8.13 21.10
C ASP A 300 -17.13 -7.52 21.46
N ASP A 301 -17.09 -6.21 21.64
CA ASP A 301 -15.87 -5.45 21.96
C ASP A 301 -15.42 -5.63 23.41
N ASP A 302 -16.19 -6.33 24.25
CA ASP A 302 -15.85 -6.71 25.64
C ASP A 302 -15.52 -8.22 25.76
N ASP A 303 -15.49 -8.93 24.62
CA ASP A 303 -15.36 -10.39 24.52
C ASP A 303 -16.52 -11.19 25.11
N ASN A 304 -17.69 -10.57 25.28
CA ASN A 304 -18.88 -11.35 25.56
C ASN A 304 -19.20 -12.17 24.32
N THR A 305 -19.37 -13.47 24.53
CA THR A 305 -19.63 -14.43 23.44
C THR A 305 -21.08 -14.85 23.42
N SER A 306 -21.65 -15.03 22.24
CA SER A 306 -23.03 -15.48 22.07
C SER A 306 -23.18 -16.29 20.79
N LEU A 307 -23.77 -17.48 20.90
CA LEU A 307 -24.16 -18.26 19.73
C LEU A 307 -25.26 -17.52 18.96
N SER A 308 -25.04 -17.29 17.67
CA SER A 308 -25.85 -16.40 16.84
C SER A 308 -26.00 -16.94 15.41
N TRP A 309 -27.08 -16.53 14.74
CA TRP A 309 -27.23 -16.63 13.29
C TRP A 309 -26.64 -15.39 12.64
N CYS A 310 -25.84 -15.59 11.60
CA CYS A 310 -25.34 -14.51 10.75
C CYS A 310 -26.19 -14.44 9.48
N ILE A 311 -27.00 -13.39 9.35
CA ILE A 311 -27.93 -13.16 8.26
C ILE A 311 -27.48 -11.93 7.47
N ASN A 312 -27.38 -12.05 6.15
CA ASN A 312 -27.00 -10.94 5.28
C ASN A 312 -28.23 -10.40 4.55
N THR A 313 -28.44 -9.10 4.65
CA THR A 313 -29.25 -8.30 3.72
C THR A 313 -28.33 -7.63 2.70
N GLU A 314 -28.90 -6.92 1.72
CA GLU A 314 -28.13 -6.14 0.75
C GLU A 314 -27.14 -5.18 1.44
N GLU A 315 -27.62 -4.43 2.43
CA GLU A 315 -26.86 -3.36 3.08
C GLU A 315 -26.16 -3.79 4.38
N THR A 316 -26.64 -4.86 5.04
CA THR A 316 -26.28 -5.13 6.44
C THR A 316 -26.14 -6.61 6.73
N LYS A 317 -25.07 -6.96 7.44
CA LYS A 317 -24.90 -8.24 8.14
C LYS A 317 -25.49 -8.15 9.55
N VAL A 318 -26.41 -9.03 9.89
CA VAL A 318 -27.20 -9.04 11.13
C VAL A 318 -26.87 -10.28 11.94
N TYR A 319 -26.49 -10.08 13.21
CA TYR A 319 -26.23 -11.16 14.16
C TYR A 319 -27.41 -11.31 15.11
N VAL A 320 -28.18 -12.37 14.94
CA VAL A 320 -29.37 -12.68 15.75
C VAL A 320 -29.04 -13.80 16.72
N SER A 321 -29.22 -13.61 18.03
CA SER A 321 -28.94 -14.65 19.03
C SER A 321 -29.72 -15.93 18.73
N ALA A 322 -29.01 -17.05 18.62
CA ALA A 322 -29.60 -18.36 18.45
C ALA A 322 -30.29 -18.88 19.73
N VAL A 323 -30.08 -18.20 20.87
CA VAL A 323 -30.62 -18.59 22.18
C VAL A 323 -31.94 -17.87 22.49
N ASN A 324 -32.10 -16.62 22.06
CA ASN A 324 -33.29 -15.83 22.43
C ASN A 324 -33.83 -14.88 21.34
N GLY A 325 -33.21 -14.82 20.17
CA GLY A 325 -33.71 -14.05 19.02
C GLY A 325 -33.40 -12.55 19.08
N THR A 326 -32.65 -12.09 20.08
CA THR A 326 -32.22 -10.70 20.18
C THR A 326 -31.21 -10.38 19.08
N ILE A 327 -31.39 -9.24 18.39
CA ILE A 327 -30.39 -8.72 17.45
C ILE A 327 -29.23 -8.16 18.29
N LEU A 328 -28.11 -8.86 18.29
CA LEU A 328 -26.93 -8.53 19.09
C LEU A 328 -26.12 -7.40 18.44
N ARG A 329 -26.00 -7.46 17.11
CA ARG A 329 -25.19 -6.54 16.31
C ARG A 329 -25.64 -6.50 14.86
N THR A 330 -25.37 -5.37 14.21
CA THR A 330 -25.39 -5.20 12.77
C THR A 330 -24.08 -4.60 12.29
N MET A 331 -23.60 -5.06 11.14
CA MET A 331 -22.40 -4.55 10.48
C MET A 331 -22.75 -4.17 9.03
N PRO A 332 -22.18 -3.08 8.50
CA PRO A 332 -22.46 -2.68 7.13
C PRO A 332 -21.85 -3.70 6.15
N ASN A 333 -22.58 -4.00 5.07
CA ASN A 333 -22.02 -4.67 3.90
C ASN A 333 -21.41 -3.67 2.90
N LEU A 334 -21.69 -2.38 3.08
CA LEU A 334 -21.21 -1.27 2.26
C LEU A 334 -20.14 -0.48 3.03
N PHE A 335 -18.95 -0.39 2.46
CA PHE A 335 -17.81 0.37 2.97
C PHE A 335 -17.80 1.68 2.19
N THR A 336 -18.14 2.80 2.83
CA THR A 336 -18.61 3.99 2.09
C THR A 336 -17.79 5.23 2.40
N ILE A 337 -17.44 5.99 1.37
CA ILE A 337 -16.74 7.27 1.52
C ILE A 337 -17.71 8.48 1.48
N ASP A 338 -18.14 8.99 2.64
CA ASP A 338 -18.99 10.20 2.67
C ASP A 338 -18.16 11.45 2.34
N ILE A 339 -18.37 11.99 1.16
CA ILE A 339 -17.70 13.23 0.74
C ILE A 339 -18.70 14.37 0.75
N ASN A 340 -18.53 15.34 1.63
CA ASN A 340 -19.22 16.63 1.54
C ASN A 340 -18.54 17.50 0.47
N THR A 341 -19.29 18.06 -0.50
CA THR A 341 -18.98 19.25 -1.35
C THR A 341 -19.64 19.26 -2.75
N ASN A 342 -19.92 20.48 -3.22
CA ASN A 342 -20.71 20.81 -4.40
C ASN A 342 -19.83 21.57 -5.45
N ARG A 343 -18.62 21.07 -5.82
CA ARG A 343 -17.71 21.76 -6.77
C ARG A 343 -16.83 20.81 -7.62
N HIS A 344 -16.39 21.36 -8.76
CA HIS A 344 -15.93 20.74 -10.02
C HIS A 344 -14.70 19.84 -10.03
N ILE A 345 -14.74 18.85 -10.94
CA ILE A 345 -13.76 17.78 -11.09
C ILE A 345 -12.64 18.10 -12.06
N THR A 346 -11.39 18.02 -11.62
CA THR A 346 -10.25 17.93 -12.54
C THR A 346 -10.12 16.48 -12.99
N THR A 347 -10.39 16.28 -14.26
CA THR A 347 -10.26 15.01 -14.96
C THR A 347 -8.87 14.93 -15.58
N LEU A 348 -8.26 13.74 -15.58
CA LEU A 348 -7.38 13.33 -16.67
C LEU A 348 -8.28 13.08 -17.90
N LEU A 349 -8.75 14.16 -18.53
CA LEU A 349 -9.54 14.08 -19.76
C LEU A 349 -8.60 13.71 -20.92
N ASN A 350 -8.99 12.66 -21.65
CA ASN A 350 -8.63 12.38 -23.05
C ASN A 350 -7.40 11.51 -23.36
N GLU A 351 -7.05 10.52 -22.53
CA GLU A 351 -6.29 9.38 -23.04
C GLU A 351 -7.26 8.39 -23.69
N ARG A 352 -7.31 8.38 -25.03
CA ARG A 352 -7.92 7.29 -25.79
C ARG A 352 -6.96 6.11 -25.74
N ASP A 353 -7.06 5.30 -24.69
CA ASP A 353 -6.49 3.96 -24.73
C ASP A 353 -7.34 3.09 -25.64
N ASP A 354 -6.69 2.25 -26.46
CA ASP A 354 -7.36 1.26 -27.30
C ASP A 354 -8.13 0.27 -26.40
N ILE A 355 -9.45 0.46 -26.29
CA ILE A 355 -10.33 -0.41 -25.50
C ILE A 355 -10.51 -1.72 -26.26
N SER A 356 -10.02 -2.83 -25.70
CA SER A 356 -10.34 -4.17 -26.18
C SER A 356 -11.69 -4.61 -25.61
N ILE A 357 -12.78 -4.24 -26.28
CA ILE A 357 -14.13 -4.71 -25.93
C ILE A 357 -14.32 -6.10 -26.50
N LEU A 358 -14.58 -7.09 -25.64
CA LEU A 358 -14.93 -8.44 -26.07
C LEU A 358 -16.43 -8.66 -25.92
N ASN A 359 -17.04 -9.13 -27.01
CA ASN A 359 -18.40 -9.63 -27.04
C ASN A 359 -18.49 -10.90 -26.19
N LYS A 360 -19.36 -10.92 -25.18
CA LYS A 360 -19.51 -12.08 -24.31
C LYS A 360 -20.27 -13.22 -24.99
N ASP A 361 -21.25 -12.90 -25.86
CA ASP A 361 -22.29 -13.86 -26.26
C ASP A 361 -22.68 -13.84 -27.75
N GLY A 362 -21.97 -13.11 -28.63
CA GLY A 362 -22.22 -13.15 -30.09
C GLY A 362 -23.56 -12.54 -30.55
N GLY A 363 -24.33 -11.95 -29.63
CA GLY A 363 -25.62 -11.30 -29.89
C GLY A 363 -25.66 -9.86 -29.38
N SER A 364 -26.48 -9.02 -30.04
CA SER A 364 -26.79 -7.65 -29.63
C SER A 364 -27.81 -7.65 -28.48
N PRO A 365 -27.71 -6.74 -27.48
CA PRO A 365 -26.78 -5.61 -27.37
C PRO A 365 -25.38 -5.98 -26.81
N PHE A 366 -24.36 -5.24 -27.24
CA PHE A 366 -22.96 -5.42 -26.82
C PHE A 366 -22.73 -4.77 -25.45
N SER A 367 -21.95 -5.38 -24.55
CA SER A 367 -21.66 -4.82 -23.21
C SER A 367 -20.21 -4.33 -23.06
N LEU A 368 -19.97 -3.27 -22.27
CA LEU A 368 -18.62 -2.84 -21.90
C LEU A 368 -17.94 -3.85 -20.96
N TYR A 369 -17.07 -4.70 -21.54
CA TYR A 369 -16.35 -5.77 -20.84
C TYR A 369 -14.88 -5.84 -21.27
N ASP A 370 -13.97 -5.80 -20.29
CA ASP A 370 -12.55 -6.16 -20.45
C ASP A 370 -12.38 -7.63 -20.05
N GLY A 371 -12.15 -8.50 -21.04
CA GLY A 371 -11.93 -9.92 -20.80
C GLY A 371 -10.57 -10.28 -20.22
N GLU A 372 -9.55 -9.44 -20.38
CA GLU A 372 -8.22 -9.67 -19.80
C GLU A 372 -8.26 -9.48 -18.28
N ARG A 373 -8.88 -8.39 -17.83
CA ARG A 373 -8.98 -8.01 -16.40
C ARG A 373 -10.27 -8.48 -15.75
N LYS A 374 -11.23 -8.97 -16.54
CA LYS A 374 -12.60 -9.34 -16.15
C LYS A 374 -13.36 -8.16 -15.51
N ILE A 375 -13.30 -6.98 -16.12
CA ILE A 375 -13.97 -5.76 -15.63
C ILE A 375 -15.27 -5.54 -16.42
N GLU A 376 -16.37 -5.35 -15.71
CA GLU A 376 -17.68 -5.00 -16.25
C GLU A 376 -18.15 -3.64 -15.71
N ILE A 377 -18.80 -2.84 -16.56
CA ILE A 377 -19.45 -1.59 -16.15
C ILE A 377 -20.97 -1.74 -16.27
N TYR A 378 -21.67 -1.36 -15.21
CA TYR A 378 -23.13 -1.45 -15.07
C TYR A 378 -23.69 -0.08 -14.69
N ASP A 379 -24.98 0.12 -14.97
CA ASP A 379 -25.77 1.27 -14.54
C ASP A 379 -27.02 0.78 -13.79
N ASP A 380 -27.32 1.41 -12.66
CA ASP A 380 -28.50 1.13 -11.82
C ASP A 380 -29.70 2.09 -12.12
N HIS A 381 -29.55 2.92 -13.16
CA HIS A 381 -30.58 3.79 -13.74
C HIS A 381 -31.26 4.74 -12.76
N ASN A 382 -30.53 5.23 -11.74
CA ASN A 382 -31.05 6.17 -10.75
C ASN A 382 -32.38 5.69 -10.13
N ASN A 383 -32.35 4.57 -9.39
CA ASN A 383 -33.44 4.10 -8.50
C ASN A 383 -34.40 3.04 -9.06
N THR A 384 -33.97 2.21 -10.02
CA THR A 384 -34.77 1.05 -10.47
C THR A 384 -34.40 -0.28 -9.81
N ARG A 385 -33.33 -0.30 -8.98
CA ARG A 385 -32.74 -1.52 -8.38
C ARG A 385 -32.43 -2.60 -9.43
N THR A 386 -32.20 -2.17 -10.66
CA THR A 386 -32.00 -3.04 -11.81
C THR A 386 -30.70 -2.64 -12.47
N GLU A 387 -29.64 -3.37 -12.13
CA GLU A 387 -28.33 -3.19 -12.73
C GLU A 387 -28.34 -3.76 -14.15
N THR A 388 -28.15 -2.91 -15.16
CA THR A 388 -27.93 -3.38 -16.54
C THR A 388 -26.52 -3.07 -16.98
N ALA A 389 -25.93 -3.97 -17.77
CA ALA A 389 -24.62 -3.71 -18.36
C ALA A 389 -24.69 -2.46 -19.25
N VAL A 390 -23.68 -1.59 -19.17
CA VAL A 390 -23.59 -0.44 -20.06
C VAL A 390 -23.35 -0.94 -21.48
N GLU A 391 -24.24 -0.56 -22.40
CA GLU A 391 -24.20 -1.02 -23.78
C GLU A 391 -23.09 -0.32 -24.59
N ALA A 392 -22.44 -1.08 -25.47
CA ALA A 392 -21.53 -0.60 -26.49
C ALA A 392 -22.25 -0.51 -27.85
N THR A 393 -21.84 0.46 -28.67
CA THR A 393 -22.55 0.80 -29.93
C THR A 393 -22.44 -0.28 -31.02
N SER A 394 -21.38 -1.09 -31.04
CA SER A 394 -21.19 -2.24 -31.94
C SER A 394 -20.03 -3.16 -31.49
N GLU A 395 -19.97 -4.39 -32.03
CA GLU A 395 -18.85 -5.30 -31.85
C GLU A 395 -17.52 -4.65 -32.29
N GLY A 396 -16.52 -4.62 -31.42
CA GLY A 396 -15.22 -3.99 -31.73
C GLY A 396 -15.26 -2.45 -31.80
N SER A 397 -16.35 -1.80 -31.39
CA SER A 397 -16.44 -0.33 -31.35
C SER A 397 -15.52 0.25 -30.28
N THR A 398 -14.64 1.17 -30.66
CA THR A 398 -13.89 2.02 -29.72
C THR A 398 -14.68 3.26 -29.29
N VAL A 399 -15.95 3.38 -29.70
CA VAL A 399 -16.82 4.54 -29.44
C VAL A 399 -17.93 4.13 -28.48
N LEU A 400 -17.72 4.49 -27.22
CA LEU A 400 -18.72 4.38 -26.16
C LEU A 400 -19.52 5.69 -26.11
N SER A 401 -20.85 5.60 -26.08
CA SER A 401 -21.73 6.76 -25.99
C SER A 401 -21.75 7.38 -24.59
N ASP A 402 -21.39 6.62 -23.56
CA ASP A 402 -21.36 7.07 -22.17
C ASP A 402 -19.94 7.41 -21.70
N SER A 403 -19.63 8.70 -21.68
CA SER A 403 -18.34 9.23 -21.22
C SER A 403 -18.02 8.94 -19.75
N GLN A 404 -19.02 8.74 -18.90
CA GLN A 404 -18.81 8.45 -17.48
C GLN A 404 -18.38 6.98 -17.30
N ALA A 405 -19.05 6.07 -17.99
CA ALA A 405 -18.68 4.66 -18.03
C ALA A 405 -17.25 4.42 -18.54
N VAL A 406 -16.84 5.15 -19.60
CA VAL A 406 -15.46 5.13 -20.12
C VAL A 406 -14.45 5.58 -19.05
N THR A 407 -14.79 6.64 -18.32
CA THR A 407 -13.87 7.21 -17.32
C THR A 407 -13.73 6.27 -16.13
N ALA A 408 -14.85 5.73 -15.64
CA ALA A 408 -14.86 4.70 -14.60
C ALA A 408 -13.99 3.51 -15.01
N TYR A 409 -14.19 2.98 -16.22
CA TYR A 409 -13.40 1.88 -16.79
C TYR A 409 -11.90 2.17 -16.82
N ASN A 410 -11.50 3.32 -17.36
CA ASN A 410 -10.08 3.68 -17.46
C ASN A 410 -9.41 3.80 -16.09
N ASN A 411 -10.12 4.33 -15.09
CA ASN A 411 -9.59 4.44 -13.74
C ASN A 411 -9.49 3.07 -13.07
N ILE A 412 -10.53 2.24 -13.08
CA ILE A 412 -10.44 0.88 -12.50
C ILE A 412 -9.39 0.01 -13.20
N LYS A 413 -9.20 0.18 -14.52
CA LYS A 413 -8.11 -0.46 -15.27
C LYS A 413 -6.75 -0.06 -14.71
N LYS A 414 -6.51 1.23 -14.48
CA LYS A 414 -5.25 1.74 -13.89
C LYS A 414 -5.03 1.17 -12.49
N VAL A 415 -6.07 1.13 -11.65
CA VAL A 415 -6.00 0.54 -10.30
C VAL A 415 -5.64 -0.95 -10.38
N TYR A 416 -6.34 -1.72 -11.22
CA TYR A 416 -6.04 -3.13 -11.43
C TYR A 416 -4.60 -3.36 -11.88
N ASP A 417 -4.14 -2.58 -12.87
CA ASP A 417 -2.81 -2.69 -13.44
C ASP A 417 -1.72 -2.30 -12.43
N TYR A 418 -2.01 -1.35 -11.52
CA TYR A 418 -1.13 -1.04 -10.40
C TYR A 418 -0.97 -2.24 -9.48
N TYR A 419 -2.07 -2.80 -8.96
CA TYR A 419 -2.02 -3.97 -8.08
C TYR A 419 -1.33 -5.17 -8.75
N ARG A 420 -1.66 -5.45 -10.01
CA ARG A 420 -1.06 -6.56 -10.77
C ARG A 420 0.42 -6.32 -11.08
N GLY A 421 0.75 -5.15 -11.61
CA GLY A 421 2.08 -4.84 -12.15
C GLY A 421 3.10 -4.45 -11.08
N VAL A 422 2.67 -3.74 -10.04
CA VAL A 422 3.54 -3.24 -8.95
C VAL A 422 3.59 -4.22 -7.79
N LEU A 423 2.43 -4.72 -7.35
CA LEU A 423 2.30 -5.51 -6.13
C LEU A 423 2.19 -7.02 -6.40
N GLY A 424 2.06 -7.43 -7.67
CA GLY A 424 1.90 -8.83 -8.05
C GLY A 424 0.54 -9.41 -7.65
N HIS A 425 -0.47 -8.58 -7.39
CA HIS A 425 -1.79 -8.98 -6.89
C HIS A 425 -2.84 -8.92 -8.01
N LYS A 426 -3.33 -10.08 -8.44
CA LYS A 426 -4.25 -10.20 -9.59
C LYS A 426 -5.70 -9.96 -9.17
N GLY A 427 -6.27 -8.81 -9.54
CA GLY A 427 -7.63 -8.42 -9.10
C GLY A 427 -7.69 -8.13 -7.61
N ALA A 428 -8.88 -7.83 -7.07
CA ALA A 428 -9.02 -7.50 -5.66
C ALA A 428 -8.71 -8.69 -4.73
N ASP A 429 -9.04 -9.91 -5.16
CA ASP A 429 -8.89 -11.12 -4.35
C ASP A 429 -7.52 -11.81 -4.49
N GLY A 430 -6.71 -11.40 -5.45
CA GLY A 430 -5.43 -12.02 -5.82
C GLY A 430 -5.59 -13.22 -6.76
N LYS A 431 -6.81 -13.59 -7.16
CA LYS A 431 -7.11 -14.71 -8.08
C LYS A 431 -7.74 -14.24 -9.39
N GLY A 432 -7.97 -12.94 -9.53
CA GLY A 432 -8.62 -12.34 -10.69
C GLY A 432 -10.13 -12.54 -10.67
N LYS A 433 -10.77 -12.45 -9.49
CA LYS A 433 -12.23 -12.34 -9.38
C LYS A 433 -12.72 -11.20 -10.28
N LYS A 434 -13.84 -11.44 -10.94
CA LYS A 434 -14.50 -10.45 -11.79
C LYS A 434 -14.80 -9.17 -11.01
N ILE A 435 -14.65 -8.01 -11.65
CA ILE A 435 -14.91 -6.70 -11.06
C ILE A 435 -16.09 -6.07 -11.77
N ARG A 436 -17.06 -5.55 -11.01
CA ARG A 436 -18.21 -4.80 -11.51
C ARG A 436 -18.20 -3.41 -10.91
N ILE A 437 -18.12 -2.40 -11.77
CA ILE A 437 -18.38 -1.01 -11.37
C ILE A 437 -19.85 -0.71 -11.68
N VAL A 438 -20.60 -0.29 -10.66
CA VAL A 438 -22.02 0.09 -10.78
C VAL A 438 -22.13 1.60 -10.68
N MET A 439 -22.50 2.23 -11.79
CA MET A 439 -22.76 3.66 -11.90
C MET A 439 -24.19 3.99 -11.42
N ASN A 440 -24.40 5.25 -11.04
CA ASN A 440 -25.72 5.79 -10.66
C ASN A 440 -26.44 4.98 -9.56
N TYR A 441 -25.68 4.50 -8.58
CA TYR A 441 -26.17 3.58 -7.56
C TYR A 441 -27.34 4.18 -6.76
N HIS A 442 -28.45 3.43 -6.69
CA HIS A 442 -29.74 3.92 -6.21
C HIS A 442 -29.73 4.41 -4.74
N GLU A 443 -28.96 3.77 -3.85
CA GLU A 443 -28.87 4.20 -2.45
C GLU A 443 -28.28 5.61 -2.31
N TYR A 444 -27.55 6.07 -3.33
CA TYR A 444 -26.84 7.34 -3.32
C TYR A 444 -27.43 8.37 -4.28
N THR A 445 -28.67 8.18 -4.74
CA THR A 445 -29.37 9.10 -5.68
C THR A 445 -29.30 10.56 -5.22
N ASN A 446 -29.30 10.81 -3.90
CA ASN A 446 -29.25 12.16 -3.31
C ASN A 446 -28.01 12.45 -2.44
N ARG A 447 -27.06 11.51 -2.33
CA ARG A 447 -25.86 11.66 -1.49
C ARG A 447 -24.62 11.43 -2.33
N PRO A 448 -23.65 12.34 -2.33
CA PRO A 448 -22.39 12.08 -3.00
C PRO A 448 -21.60 11.02 -2.21
N ASN A 449 -21.63 9.75 -2.64
CA ASN A 449 -20.88 8.65 -2.03
C ASN A 449 -20.28 7.68 -3.07
N ALA A 450 -19.26 6.91 -2.69
CA ALA A 450 -18.80 5.71 -3.40
C ALA A 450 -18.66 4.59 -2.36
N CYS A 451 -18.78 3.33 -2.80
CA CYS A 451 -18.62 2.22 -1.86
C CYS A 451 -18.13 0.93 -2.51
N PHE A 452 -17.40 0.14 -1.72
CA PHE A 452 -17.24 -1.28 -1.94
C PHE A 452 -18.38 -2.06 -1.26
N ALA A 453 -19.07 -2.90 -2.02
CA ALA A 453 -20.16 -3.75 -1.54
C ALA A 453 -19.67 -5.19 -1.29
N SER A 454 -19.31 -5.47 -0.05
CA SER A 454 -18.74 -6.76 0.40
C SER A 454 -19.73 -7.93 0.40
N GLY A 455 -21.04 -7.66 0.36
CA GLY A 455 -22.09 -8.68 0.37
C GLY A 455 -22.17 -9.52 -0.90
N GLU A 456 -21.55 -9.09 -2.01
CA GLU A 456 -21.57 -9.81 -3.29
C GLU A 456 -20.42 -10.81 -3.42
N LYS A 457 -20.79 -12.09 -3.58
CA LYS A 457 -19.83 -13.20 -3.63
C LYS A 457 -19.33 -13.50 -5.04
N ARG A 458 -20.08 -13.18 -6.10
CA ARG A 458 -19.77 -13.54 -7.50
C ARG A 458 -18.75 -12.63 -8.16
N PHE A 459 -18.72 -11.36 -7.76
CA PHE A 459 -17.80 -10.35 -8.28
C PHE A 459 -17.42 -9.36 -7.18
N THR A 460 -16.34 -8.61 -7.38
CA THR A 460 -16.03 -7.42 -6.59
C THR A 460 -16.93 -6.30 -7.10
N LYS A 461 -17.84 -5.81 -6.26
CA LYS A 461 -18.81 -4.76 -6.61
C LYS A 461 -18.36 -3.43 -6.02
N ILE A 462 -18.10 -2.44 -6.87
CA ILE A 462 -17.82 -1.06 -6.48
C ILE A 462 -18.94 -0.18 -7.04
N CYS A 463 -19.63 0.55 -6.17
CA CYS A 463 -20.77 1.38 -6.52
C CYS A 463 -20.38 2.86 -6.47
N LEU A 464 -20.79 3.62 -7.48
CA LEU A 464 -20.52 5.05 -7.60
C LEU A 464 -21.85 5.82 -7.64
N ALA A 465 -21.99 6.85 -6.81
CA ALA A 465 -23.18 7.70 -6.82
C ALA A 465 -23.30 8.55 -8.10
N THR A 466 -24.53 8.91 -8.43
CA THR A 466 -24.87 9.85 -9.51
C THR A 466 -24.29 11.26 -9.28
N ARG A 467 -24.15 11.69 -8.01
CA ARG A 467 -23.62 13.00 -7.63
C ARG A 467 -22.19 12.88 -7.10
N GLY A 468 -21.31 13.79 -7.51
CA GLY A 468 -19.91 13.86 -7.01
C GLY A 468 -18.85 13.52 -8.06
N GLY A 469 -19.26 12.81 -9.12
CA GLY A 469 -18.45 12.41 -10.27
C GLY A 469 -17.22 11.54 -9.94
N TYR A 470 -17.41 10.61 -9.00
CA TYR A 470 -16.38 9.71 -8.49
C TYR A 470 -15.76 8.82 -9.56
N GLU A 471 -16.45 8.60 -10.69
CA GLU A 471 -15.89 7.88 -11.83
C GLU A 471 -14.57 8.47 -12.32
N ARG A 472 -14.30 9.75 -12.01
CA ARG A 472 -13.16 10.52 -12.47
C ARG A 472 -12.01 10.58 -11.46
N SER A 473 -12.21 10.14 -10.22
CA SER A 473 -11.21 10.18 -9.15
C SER A 473 -10.48 8.85 -9.08
N LEU A 474 -9.20 8.86 -9.46
CA LEU A 474 -8.38 7.63 -9.47
C LEU A 474 -8.08 7.15 -8.06
N ASP A 475 -7.80 8.08 -7.14
CA ASP A 475 -7.66 7.83 -5.70
C ASP A 475 -8.91 7.19 -5.08
N VAL A 476 -10.12 7.69 -5.35
CA VAL A 476 -11.37 7.12 -4.82
C VAL A 476 -11.61 5.72 -5.36
N ILE A 477 -11.45 5.49 -6.67
CA ILE A 477 -11.56 4.13 -7.22
C ILE A 477 -10.46 3.22 -6.64
N GLY A 478 -9.27 3.76 -6.41
CA GLY A 478 -8.18 3.07 -5.71
C GLY A 478 -8.53 2.71 -4.28
N HIS A 479 -9.17 3.62 -3.54
CA HIS A 479 -9.65 3.46 -2.18
C HIS A 479 -10.71 2.36 -2.10
N GLU A 480 -11.78 2.45 -2.91
CA GLU A 480 -12.84 1.42 -2.93
C GLU A 480 -12.31 0.04 -3.35
N PHE A 481 -11.39 0.01 -4.32
CA PHE A 481 -10.74 -1.25 -4.70
C PHE A 481 -9.87 -1.80 -3.58
N THR A 482 -9.24 -0.93 -2.79
CA THR A 482 -8.40 -1.33 -1.65
C THR A 482 -9.25 -1.92 -0.53
N HIS A 483 -10.45 -1.41 -0.25
CA HIS A 483 -11.38 -2.12 0.64
C HIS A 483 -11.68 -3.54 0.18
N ALA A 484 -11.84 -3.75 -1.14
CA ALA A 484 -12.02 -5.10 -1.67
C ALA A 484 -10.77 -5.98 -1.49
N VAL A 485 -9.58 -5.39 -1.57
CA VAL A 485 -8.29 -6.06 -1.29
C VAL A 485 -8.15 -6.39 0.19
N ASP A 486 -8.44 -5.46 1.09
CA ASP A 486 -8.42 -5.64 2.53
C ASP A 486 -9.42 -6.71 2.96
N ASN A 487 -10.65 -6.68 2.40
CA ASN A 487 -11.67 -7.69 2.61
C ASN A 487 -11.20 -9.09 2.19
N ALA A 488 -10.47 -9.20 1.07
CA ALA A 488 -9.95 -10.46 0.58
C ALA A 488 -8.69 -10.96 1.31
N ILE A 489 -7.88 -10.06 1.88
CA ILE A 489 -6.62 -10.42 2.55
C ILE A 489 -6.83 -10.68 4.03
N TRP A 490 -7.48 -9.76 4.76
CA TRP A 490 -7.56 -9.82 6.23
C TRP A 490 -8.95 -9.57 6.79
N ALA A 491 -9.94 -9.20 5.96
CA ALA A 491 -11.35 -9.05 6.30
C ALA A 491 -11.60 -8.23 7.57
N PRO A 492 -11.15 -6.95 7.62
CA PRO A 492 -11.35 -6.08 8.77
C PRO A 492 -12.80 -6.07 9.27
N VAL A 493 -12.96 -6.08 10.59
CA VAL A 493 -14.20 -5.58 11.19
C VAL A 493 -14.20 -4.08 11.01
N TYR A 494 -15.15 -3.57 10.23
CA TYR A 494 -15.24 -2.15 9.87
C TYR A 494 -15.80 -1.28 10.99
N GLU A 495 -15.14 -1.32 12.15
CA GLU A 495 -15.52 -0.62 13.37
C GLU A 495 -14.27 -0.21 14.17
N ASN A 496 -14.36 0.88 14.93
CA ASN A 496 -13.31 1.35 15.84
C ASN A 496 -11.91 1.43 15.16
N GLN A 497 -10.85 0.92 15.81
CA GLN A 497 -9.48 0.95 15.26
C GLN A 497 -9.29 0.04 14.03
N SER A 498 -9.99 -1.09 13.94
CA SER A 498 -9.85 -1.99 12.78
C SER A 498 -10.50 -1.40 11.54
N GLY A 499 -11.65 -0.76 11.67
CA GLY A 499 -12.27 0.01 10.57
C GLY A 499 -11.46 1.25 10.23
N ALA A 500 -10.89 1.94 11.23
CA ALA A 500 -9.98 3.06 10.98
C ALA A 500 -8.69 2.63 10.26
N LEU A 501 -8.22 1.39 10.47
CA LEU A 501 -7.13 0.83 9.68
C LEU A 501 -7.57 0.53 8.25
N ASP A 502 -8.72 -0.11 8.05
CA ASP A 502 -9.27 -0.37 6.71
C ASP A 502 -9.36 0.92 5.88
N GLU A 503 -9.95 1.97 6.44
CA GLU A 503 -9.97 3.32 5.87
C GLU A 503 -8.57 3.88 5.58
N ALA A 504 -7.64 3.74 6.53
CA ALA A 504 -6.30 4.28 6.36
C ALA A 504 -5.53 3.56 5.25
N TYR A 505 -5.63 2.24 5.16
CA TYR A 505 -5.02 1.46 4.07
C TYR A 505 -5.66 1.83 2.73
N ALA A 506 -6.98 2.00 2.67
CA ALA A 506 -7.67 2.45 1.47
C ALA A 506 -7.18 3.83 0.98
N ASP A 507 -7.05 4.80 1.88
CA ASP A 507 -6.46 6.12 1.58
C ASP A 507 -4.99 6.01 1.12
N ILE A 508 -4.15 5.30 1.87
CA ILE A 508 -2.72 5.15 1.59
C ILE A 508 -2.49 4.52 0.22
N MET A 509 -3.21 3.43 -0.09
CA MET A 509 -3.05 2.73 -1.37
C MET A 509 -3.69 3.50 -2.51
N GLY A 510 -4.81 4.21 -2.29
CA GLY A 510 -5.42 5.11 -3.27
C GLY A 510 -4.45 6.20 -3.74
N GLU A 511 -3.75 6.86 -2.80
CA GLU A 511 -2.71 7.84 -3.12
C GLU A 511 -1.51 7.21 -3.86
N PHE A 512 -1.06 6.03 -3.43
CA PHE A 512 0.01 5.31 -4.13
C PHE A 512 -0.36 4.92 -5.56
N VAL A 513 -1.62 4.59 -5.83
CA VAL A 513 -2.13 4.32 -7.18
C VAL A 513 -2.15 5.58 -8.04
N GLN A 514 -2.45 6.74 -7.43
CA GLN A 514 -2.53 8.01 -8.14
C GLN A 514 -1.16 8.58 -8.49
N ASP A 515 -0.29 8.73 -7.50
CA ASP A 515 0.94 9.54 -7.62
C ASP A 515 2.23 8.77 -7.27
N ASP A 516 2.15 7.50 -6.83
CA ASP A 516 3.27 6.68 -6.34
C ASP A 516 4.00 7.26 -5.11
N THR A 517 3.41 8.23 -4.43
CA THR A 517 3.95 8.92 -3.24
C THR A 517 2.81 9.42 -2.37
N LEU A 518 3.05 9.49 -1.06
CA LEU A 518 2.18 10.17 -0.10
C LEU A 518 2.53 11.66 -0.07
N ASP A 519 1.92 12.46 -0.95
CA ASP A 519 2.28 13.87 -1.13
C ASP A 519 1.63 14.83 -0.12
N THR A 520 2.33 15.95 0.15
CA THR A 520 1.82 17.10 0.93
C THR A 520 1.17 18.17 0.07
N HIS A 521 1.22 18.03 -1.25
CA HIS A 521 0.84 19.09 -2.17
C HIS A 521 -0.68 19.07 -2.36
N GLY A 522 -1.34 20.03 -1.73
CA GLY A 522 -2.68 20.50 -2.12
C GLY A 522 -2.71 21.17 -3.51
N GLU A 523 -2.21 20.50 -4.54
CA GLU A 523 -2.45 20.83 -5.95
C GLU A 523 -3.28 19.69 -6.57
N ASN A 524 -4.54 19.54 -6.19
CA ASN A 524 -5.59 20.26 -6.90
C ASN A 524 -6.68 20.75 -5.95
N LYS A 525 -7.01 22.04 -6.01
CA LYS A 525 -8.21 22.65 -5.38
C LYS A 525 -9.53 22.19 -6.02
N THR A 526 -9.54 21.02 -6.66
CA THR A 526 -10.60 20.40 -7.44
C THR A 526 -10.19 18.92 -7.64
N LEU A 527 -10.41 17.95 -6.76
CA LEU A 527 -11.37 17.77 -5.68
C LEU A 527 -10.97 16.63 -4.73
N ARG A 528 -11.60 16.61 -3.54
CA ARG A 528 -12.19 15.43 -2.89
C ARG A 528 -11.38 14.12 -2.89
N SER A 529 -10.25 14.16 -2.20
CA SER A 529 -9.94 13.14 -1.19
C SER A 529 -10.53 13.65 0.14
N PRO A 530 -11.31 12.89 0.93
CA PRO A 530 -12.11 13.46 2.02
C PRO A 530 -11.29 14.20 3.08
N ARG A 531 -10.01 13.89 3.26
CA ARG A 531 -9.22 14.41 4.39
C ARG A 531 -7.79 14.73 3.92
N LYS A 532 -7.31 15.93 4.28
CA LYS A 532 -5.92 16.34 4.04
C LYS A 532 -4.95 15.27 4.59
N PHE A 533 -4.00 14.81 3.79
CA PHE A 533 -2.81 14.09 4.29
C PHE A 533 -1.87 14.99 5.14
N ASP A 534 -2.17 16.29 5.25
CA ASP A 534 -1.58 17.20 6.25
C ASP A 534 -2.53 17.44 7.43
N ASN A 535 -2.78 16.39 8.21
CA ASN A 535 -3.47 16.48 9.48
C ASN A 535 -2.58 15.83 10.52
N GLY A 536 -1.88 16.63 11.33
CA GLY A 536 -1.04 16.17 12.45
C GLY A 536 -1.83 15.53 13.59
N LYS A 537 -2.84 14.71 13.26
CA LYS A 537 -3.62 13.92 14.21
C LYS A 537 -2.72 12.87 14.83
N THR A 538 -2.87 12.75 16.13
CA THR A 538 -2.16 11.78 16.96
C THR A 538 -3.19 11.01 17.78
N MET A 539 -2.75 10.06 18.60
CA MET A 539 -3.62 9.38 19.57
C MET A 539 -4.29 10.34 20.56
N LYS A 540 -3.84 11.59 20.69
CA LYS A 540 -4.54 12.63 21.48
C LYS A 540 -5.85 13.08 20.84
N ASP A 541 -5.98 12.92 19.53
CA ASP A 541 -7.14 13.31 18.73
C ASP A 541 -8.08 12.12 18.48
N TYR A 542 -7.76 10.94 19.05
CA TYR A 542 -8.55 9.72 18.90
C TYR A 542 -9.95 9.93 19.49
N LYS A 543 -10.97 9.70 18.66
CA LYS A 543 -12.38 9.72 19.09
C LYS A 543 -12.78 8.33 19.55
N SER A 544 -13.27 8.23 20.78
CA SER A 544 -13.82 7.00 21.36
C SER A 544 -15.32 7.13 21.56
N LEU A 545 -16.01 6.00 21.58
CA LEU A 545 -17.42 5.91 21.94
C LEU A 545 -17.57 5.99 23.46
N GLY A 546 -18.71 6.50 23.93
CA GLY A 546 -19.04 6.41 25.36
C GLY A 546 -19.37 4.98 25.78
N ASP A 547 -19.29 4.67 27.09
CA ASP A 547 -19.43 3.30 27.66
C ASP A 547 -20.72 2.54 27.26
N LYS A 548 -21.79 3.24 26.86
CA LYS A 548 -23.07 2.65 26.44
C LYS A 548 -23.31 2.74 24.93
N GLU A 549 -22.47 3.47 24.23
CA GLU A 549 -22.56 3.65 22.80
C GLU A 549 -21.90 2.46 22.09
N LYS A 550 -22.49 2.06 20.98
CA LYS A 550 -22.02 0.95 20.16
C LYS A 550 -21.68 1.47 18.76
N PRO A 551 -20.65 0.94 18.09
CA PRO A 551 -20.39 1.29 16.70
C PRO A 551 -21.63 1.08 15.81
N GLY A 552 -21.88 2.03 14.92
CA GLY A 552 -22.94 1.97 13.92
C GLY A 552 -22.99 3.23 13.05
N LEU A 553 -23.93 3.29 12.11
CA LEU A 553 -24.02 4.39 11.13
C LEU A 553 -24.08 5.79 11.77
N ALA A 554 -24.68 5.93 12.97
CA ALA A 554 -24.84 7.22 13.64
C ALA A 554 -23.53 7.82 14.17
N ASN A 555 -22.50 6.99 14.37
CA ASN A 555 -21.21 7.40 14.92
C ASN A 555 -20.05 6.96 14.04
N ASP A 556 -20.30 6.82 12.73
CA ASP A 556 -19.28 6.44 11.77
C ASP A 556 -18.56 5.15 12.20
N GLN A 557 -19.34 4.18 12.69
CA GLN A 557 -18.87 2.85 13.08
C GLN A 557 -17.76 2.93 14.15
N GLY A 558 -17.83 3.91 15.05
CA GLY A 558 -16.74 4.19 15.99
C GLY A 558 -15.67 5.11 15.40
N TYR A 559 -16.13 6.12 14.64
CA TYR A 559 -15.30 7.18 14.05
C TYR A 559 -14.21 6.67 13.12
N VAL A 560 -14.49 5.66 12.30
CA VAL A 560 -13.50 4.98 11.45
C VAL A 560 -12.81 5.96 10.50
N HIS A 561 -13.56 6.82 9.80
CA HIS A 561 -12.98 7.80 8.89
C HIS A 561 -12.26 8.94 9.64
N ASP A 562 -12.66 9.23 10.88
CA ASP A 562 -12.04 10.25 11.71
C ASP A 562 -10.69 9.81 12.28
N ASN A 563 -10.65 8.58 12.78
CA ASN A 563 -9.49 7.98 13.42
C ASN A 563 -8.47 7.45 12.41
N CYS A 564 -8.87 7.11 11.18
CA CYS A 564 -7.95 6.68 10.12
C CYS A 564 -6.84 7.69 9.83
N GLN A 565 -7.13 8.98 10.03
CA GLN A 565 -6.19 10.09 9.84
C GLN A 565 -4.95 10.02 10.73
N ILE A 566 -5.02 9.33 11.88
CA ILE A 566 -3.84 9.07 12.71
C ILE A 566 -2.88 8.19 11.92
N MET A 567 -3.38 7.12 11.32
CA MET A 567 -2.59 6.14 10.58
C MET A 567 -2.15 6.63 9.21
N THR A 568 -2.95 7.42 8.50
CA THR A 568 -2.50 8.07 7.24
C THR A 568 -1.40 9.11 7.52
N HIS A 569 -1.48 9.83 8.65
CA HIS A 569 -0.38 10.70 9.10
C HIS A 569 0.86 9.90 9.51
N THR A 570 0.70 8.78 10.22
CA THR A 570 1.82 7.86 10.52
C THR A 570 2.49 7.40 9.23
N ALA A 571 1.74 6.97 8.21
CA ALA A 571 2.28 6.53 6.92
C ALA A 571 3.08 7.61 6.20
N TYR A 572 2.57 8.84 6.21
CA TYR A 572 3.30 9.99 5.68
C TYR A 572 4.62 10.26 6.44
N LEU A 573 4.62 10.13 7.77
CA LEU A 573 5.84 10.25 8.57
C LEU A 573 6.83 9.12 8.28
N ILE A 574 6.35 7.90 8.01
CA ILE A 574 7.18 6.78 7.54
C ILE A 574 7.83 7.17 6.22
N GLN A 575 7.06 7.64 5.24
CA GLN A 575 7.59 8.06 3.93
C GLN A 575 8.69 9.12 4.08
N LYS A 576 8.47 10.14 4.91
CA LYS A 576 9.46 11.21 5.16
C LYS A 576 10.80 10.71 5.71
N LYS A 577 10.78 9.62 6.47
CA LYS A 577 11.94 9.04 7.13
C LYS A 577 12.51 7.82 6.37
N TRP A 578 11.79 7.32 5.35
CA TRP A 578 12.15 6.14 4.59
C TRP A 578 13.39 6.37 3.71
N LEU A 579 14.38 5.49 3.83
CA LEU A 579 15.54 5.46 2.94
C LEU A 579 15.25 4.67 1.67
N THR A 580 15.45 5.32 0.53
CA THR A 580 15.39 4.70 -0.80
C THR A 580 16.78 4.28 -1.27
N VAL A 581 16.97 2.99 -1.52
CA VAL A 581 18.26 2.43 -1.97
C VAL A 581 18.25 2.24 -3.49
N ASN A 582 19.02 3.08 -4.20
CA ASN A 582 19.03 3.17 -5.68
C ASN A 582 17.70 3.74 -6.23
N ARG A 583 17.73 4.31 -7.44
CA ARG A 583 16.54 4.84 -8.16
C ARG A 583 15.52 3.75 -8.56
N ARG A 584 15.42 2.66 -7.78
CA ARG A 584 14.66 1.45 -8.09
C ARG A 584 13.47 1.18 -7.20
N ASN A 585 13.07 2.05 -6.26
CA ASN A 585 11.78 1.79 -5.61
C ASN A 585 10.99 3.04 -5.19
N ARG A 586 10.26 3.59 -6.16
CA ARG A 586 9.07 4.40 -5.87
C ARG A 586 7.94 3.58 -5.21
N TYR A 587 8.03 2.24 -5.27
CA TYR A 587 7.00 1.32 -4.81
C TYR A 587 7.35 0.57 -3.51
N ASP A 588 8.49 0.86 -2.87
CA ASP A 588 8.88 0.17 -1.63
C ASP A 588 7.83 0.34 -0.53
N LEU A 589 7.27 1.55 -0.42
CA LEU A 589 6.26 1.85 0.59
C LEU A 589 4.92 1.20 0.25
N SER A 590 4.46 1.26 -1.00
CA SER A 590 3.22 0.56 -1.37
C SER A 590 3.36 -0.96 -1.19
N ALA A 591 4.53 -1.54 -1.50
CA ALA A 591 4.83 -2.94 -1.21
C ALA A 591 4.91 -3.25 0.29
N LEU A 592 5.45 -2.34 1.11
CA LEU A 592 5.50 -2.46 2.57
C LEU A 592 4.08 -2.54 3.15
N PHE A 593 3.23 -1.57 2.82
CA PHE A 593 1.84 -1.50 3.30
C PHE A 593 1.03 -2.69 2.78
N PHE A 594 1.14 -3.01 1.48
CA PHE A 594 0.46 -4.17 0.93
C PHE A 594 0.89 -5.49 1.61
N LYS A 595 2.18 -5.65 1.90
CA LYS A 595 2.70 -6.83 2.61
C LYS A 595 2.29 -6.84 4.08
N SER A 596 2.16 -5.69 4.75
CA SER A 596 1.70 -5.66 6.15
C SER A 596 0.26 -6.12 6.31
N MET A 597 -0.62 -5.91 5.32
CA MET A 597 -1.99 -6.46 5.31
C MET A 597 -2.01 -7.98 5.55
N GLN A 598 -0.99 -8.71 5.05
CA GLN A 598 -0.89 -10.16 5.22
C GLN A 598 -0.70 -10.59 6.69
N TYR A 599 -0.19 -9.70 7.55
CA TYR A 599 0.00 -9.97 8.98
C TYR A 599 -1.19 -9.54 9.84
N LEU A 600 -2.08 -8.68 9.34
CA LEU A 600 -3.22 -8.19 10.11
C LEU A 600 -4.29 -9.27 10.28
N GLY A 601 -4.99 -9.27 11.41
CA GLY A 601 -6.21 -10.04 11.66
C GLY A 601 -7.43 -9.13 11.69
N GLN A 602 -8.65 -9.70 11.60
CA GLN A 602 -9.90 -8.93 11.44
C GLN A 602 -10.13 -7.85 12.52
N ARG A 603 -9.58 -8.04 13.72
CA ARG A 603 -9.66 -7.09 14.86
C ARG A 603 -8.33 -6.39 15.17
N SER A 604 -7.42 -6.36 14.21
CA SER A 604 -6.13 -5.69 14.39
C SER A 604 -6.33 -4.22 14.73
N ASN A 605 -5.54 -3.72 15.67
CA ASN A 605 -5.54 -2.34 16.11
C ASN A 605 -4.27 -1.60 15.64
N PHE A 606 -4.12 -0.32 15.98
CA PHE A 606 -2.97 0.47 15.52
C PHE A 606 -1.62 -0.10 16.00
N SER A 607 -1.57 -0.71 17.19
CA SER A 607 -0.38 -1.40 17.68
C SER A 607 -0.08 -2.66 16.87
N ASP A 608 -1.09 -3.45 16.50
CA ASP A 608 -0.89 -4.62 15.62
C ASP A 608 -0.36 -4.19 14.24
N CYS A 609 -0.83 -3.06 13.71
CA CYS A 609 -0.34 -2.47 12.46
C CYS A 609 1.15 -2.11 12.52
N PHE A 610 1.63 -1.55 13.64
CA PHE A 610 3.05 -1.30 13.85
C PHE A 610 3.89 -2.58 13.66
N TYR A 611 3.51 -3.68 14.33
CA TYR A 611 4.25 -4.93 14.24
C TYR A 611 4.12 -5.59 12.87
N ALA A 612 2.96 -5.47 12.22
CA ALA A 612 2.76 -5.91 10.84
C ALA A 612 3.72 -5.19 9.87
N LEU A 613 3.86 -3.87 9.98
CA LEU A 613 4.78 -3.07 9.18
C LEU A 613 6.25 -3.39 9.47
N VAL A 614 6.62 -3.52 10.74
CA VAL A 614 7.98 -3.94 11.13
C VAL A 614 8.31 -5.32 10.56
N ARG A 615 7.39 -6.28 10.68
CA ARG A 615 7.59 -7.64 10.16
C ARG A 615 7.61 -7.68 8.64
N ALA A 616 6.79 -6.89 7.97
CA ALA A 616 6.84 -6.71 6.52
C ALA A 616 8.21 -6.15 6.08
N ALA A 617 8.68 -5.06 6.70
CA ALA A 617 9.99 -4.47 6.41
C ALA A 617 11.15 -5.46 6.64
N LEU A 618 11.08 -6.27 7.70
CA LEU A 618 12.07 -7.31 7.99
C LEU A 618 12.14 -8.40 6.93
N THR A 619 11.04 -8.67 6.23
CA THR A 619 10.92 -9.80 5.29
C THR A 619 10.90 -9.37 3.83
N MET A 620 10.87 -8.07 3.53
CA MET A 620 11.13 -7.57 2.18
C MET A 620 12.53 -7.99 1.70
N LYS A 621 12.63 -8.38 0.42
CA LYS A 621 13.90 -8.75 -0.23
C LYS A 621 14.77 -7.52 -0.45
N VAL A 622 15.55 -7.15 0.55
CA VAL A 622 16.65 -6.18 0.40
C VAL A 622 17.95 -6.98 0.27
N ASP A 623 18.75 -6.70 -0.76
CA ASP A 623 20.09 -7.28 -0.92
C ASP A 623 20.86 -7.20 0.41
N VAL A 624 21.58 -8.26 0.79
CA VAL A 624 22.33 -8.37 2.05
C VAL A 624 23.30 -7.21 2.23
N LYS A 625 23.76 -6.59 1.11
CA LYS A 625 24.54 -5.34 1.11
C LYS A 625 23.84 -4.17 1.81
N TYR A 626 22.51 -4.17 1.93
CA TYR A 626 21.69 -3.06 2.42
C TYR A 626 20.94 -3.37 3.74
N SER A 627 21.51 -4.24 4.57
CA SER A 627 20.95 -4.59 5.88
C SER A 627 20.84 -3.39 6.83
N TYR A 628 21.69 -2.38 6.67
CA TYR A 628 21.66 -1.12 7.42
C TYR A 628 20.45 -0.25 7.04
N GLU A 629 20.16 -0.10 5.75
CA GLU A 629 19.01 0.68 5.27
C GLU A 629 17.69 0.03 5.67
N ARG A 630 17.63 -1.30 5.67
CA ARG A 630 16.48 -2.05 6.23
C ARG A 630 16.24 -1.67 7.71
N GLN A 631 17.29 -1.60 8.51
CA GLN A 631 17.19 -1.21 9.92
C GLN A 631 16.76 0.25 10.10
N LYS A 632 17.26 1.16 9.26
CA LYS A 632 16.83 2.56 9.29
C LYS A 632 15.37 2.73 8.85
N ASN A 633 14.90 1.93 7.91
CA ASN A 633 13.49 1.89 7.51
C ASN A 633 12.59 1.35 8.62
N ILE A 634 13.04 0.35 9.37
CA ILE A 634 12.35 -0.10 10.59
C ILE A 634 12.33 1.01 11.66
N GLY A 635 13.44 1.73 11.81
CA GLY A 635 13.50 2.93 12.67
C GLY A 635 12.52 4.02 12.24
N ALA A 636 12.39 4.26 10.93
CA ALA A 636 11.41 5.20 10.37
C ALA A 636 9.96 4.82 10.73
N ILE A 637 9.63 3.52 10.71
CA ILE A 637 8.35 3.00 11.18
C ILE A 637 8.18 3.32 12.68
N ALA A 638 9.13 2.93 13.53
CA ALA A 638 9.05 3.18 14.97
C ALA A 638 8.91 4.66 15.32
N ASP A 639 9.74 5.52 14.73
CA ASP A 639 9.70 6.97 14.98
C ASP A 639 8.35 7.57 14.57
N ALA A 640 7.78 7.16 13.44
CA ALA A 640 6.48 7.63 13.00
C ALA A 640 5.36 7.25 13.97
N PHE A 641 5.31 5.99 14.41
CA PHE A 641 4.31 5.54 15.37
C PHE A 641 4.43 6.26 16.72
N LEU A 642 5.65 6.42 17.22
CA LEU A 642 5.94 7.18 18.46
C LEU A 642 5.52 8.65 18.34
N GLU A 643 5.83 9.31 17.22
CA GLU A 643 5.41 10.70 16.96
C GLU A 643 3.89 10.85 16.94
N THR A 644 3.17 9.86 16.41
CA THR A 644 1.70 9.82 16.45
C THR A 644 1.11 9.36 17.78
N GLY A 645 1.94 9.06 18.78
CA GLY A 645 1.50 8.64 20.11
C GLY A 645 0.94 7.21 20.18
N ILE A 646 1.20 6.39 19.16
CA ILE A 646 0.86 4.97 19.16
C ILE A 646 2.04 4.25 19.81
N PHE A 647 1.84 3.80 21.04
CA PHE A 647 2.87 3.08 21.79
C PHE A 647 2.70 1.58 21.60
N PRO A 648 3.70 0.87 21.05
CA PRO A 648 3.66 -0.58 21.00
C PRO A 648 3.57 -1.16 22.42
N ASN A 649 2.47 -1.85 22.72
CA ASN A 649 2.28 -2.52 24.00
C ASN A 649 3.06 -3.84 24.02
N ILE A 650 4.25 -3.85 24.62
CA ILE A 650 4.98 -5.08 24.95
C ILE A 650 4.74 -5.38 26.42
N THR A 651 3.65 -6.10 26.72
CA THR A 651 3.48 -6.70 28.05
C THR A 651 4.09 -8.09 28.03
N SER A 652 5.14 -8.28 28.81
CA SER A 652 5.67 -9.60 29.08
C SER A 652 5.03 -10.14 30.36
N TYR A 653 4.21 -11.17 30.20
CA TYR A 653 3.40 -11.86 31.22
C TYR A 653 4.05 -12.00 32.59
N THR A 654 3.67 -11.25 33.64
CA THR A 654 3.46 -11.73 35.05
C THR A 654 3.00 -10.58 35.96
N SER A 655 2.05 -10.83 36.88
CA SER A 655 1.78 -10.19 38.19
C SER A 655 2.03 -8.67 38.46
N ALA A 656 0.95 -8.00 38.87
CA ALA A 656 0.74 -6.85 39.78
C ALA A 656 1.94 -6.14 40.48
N HIS A 657 2.65 -5.22 39.80
CA HIS A 657 3.56 -4.27 40.44
C HIS A 657 3.44 -2.86 39.84
N LYS A 658 3.77 -1.83 40.62
CA LYS A 658 3.86 -0.43 40.17
C LYS A 658 5.09 -0.25 39.26
N ASN A 659 4.92 0.39 38.11
CA ASN A 659 5.98 0.59 37.11
C ASN A 659 6.74 1.92 37.31
N ILE A 660 8.07 1.90 37.12
CA ILE A 660 9.03 3.01 37.16
C ILE A 660 9.67 3.13 35.78
N LYS A 661 9.69 4.33 35.22
CA LYS A 661 10.39 4.62 33.96
C LYS A 661 11.89 4.77 34.20
N VAL A 662 12.69 4.06 33.41
CA VAL A 662 14.15 4.17 33.38
C VAL A 662 14.59 4.58 31.99
N LYS A 663 15.38 5.64 31.92
CA LYS A 663 15.97 6.14 30.69
C LYS A 663 17.44 5.75 30.61
N GLY A 664 18.00 5.72 29.42
CA GLY A 664 19.41 5.42 29.25
C GLY A 664 19.89 5.73 27.85
N ARG A 665 21.21 5.59 27.66
CA ARG A 665 21.87 5.76 26.37
C ARG A 665 22.87 4.63 26.14
N VAL A 666 22.87 4.07 24.94
CA VAL A 666 23.86 3.07 24.51
C VAL A 666 24.94 3.77 23.70
N THR A 667 26.20 3.61 24.11
CA THR A 667 27.36 4.19 23.42
C THR A 667 28.48 3.15 23.21
N ASP A 668 29.30 3.35 22.18
CA ASP A 668 30.51 2.53 21.96
C ASP A 668 31.58 2.94 22.98
N SER A 669 32.20 1.97 23.66
CA SER A 669 33.22 2.24 24.68
C SER A 669 34.56 2.71 24.12
N ASN A 670 34.80 2.54 22.82
CA ASN A 670 36.03 2.96 22.17
C ASN A 670 36.05 4.46 21.88
N ASP A 671 34.89 5.06 21.61
CA ASP A 671 34.80 6.44 21.10
C ASP A 671 33.69 7.28 21.78
N GLY A 672 32.78 6.66 22.55
CA GLY A 672 31.70 7.34 23.26
C GLY A 672 30.48 7.70 22.41
N TYR A 673 30.42 7.30 21.13
CA TYR A 673 29.30 7.64 20.24
C TYR A 673 28.07 6.75 20.45
N ALA A 674 26.90 7.32 20.15
CA ALA A 674 25.60 6.66 20.26
C ALA A 674 25.45 5.44 19.34
N VAL A 675 24.85 4.37 19.87
CA VAL A 675 24.52 3.17 19.11
C VAL A 675 22.98 3.09 18.93
N PRO A 676 22.45 3.48 17.76
CA PRO A 676 21.02 3.36 17.46
C PRO A 676 20.62 1.93 17.10
N GLY A 677 19.33 1.60 17.18
CA GLY A 677 18.80 0.29 16.77
C GLY A 677 19.13 -0.85 17.73
N VAL A 678 19.61 -0.54 18.93
CA VAL A 678 19.88 -1.54 19.97
C VAL A 678 18.57 -1.85 20.67
N THR A 679 18.15 -3.10 20.61
CA THR A 679 17.03 -3.59 21.41
C THR A 679 17.46 -3.61 22.87
N VAL A 680 16.73 -2.89 23.72
CA VAL A 680 16.96 -2.82 25.15
C VAL A 680 15.83 -3.54 25.85
N SER A 681 16.12 -4.71 26.41
CA SER A 681 15.12 -5.57 27.05
C SER A 681 15.47 -5.77 28.53
N ALA A 682 14.52 -5.55 29.43
CA ALA A 682 14.70 -5.86 30.85
C ALA A 682 14.12 -7.22 31.19
N TYR A 683 14.76 -7.96 32.07
CA TYR A 683 14.37 -9.30 32.52
C TYR A 683 14.36 -9.36 34.05
N LEU A 684 13.43 -10.08 34.69
CA LEU A 684 13.51 -10.36 36.13
C LEU A 684 14.69 -11.26 36.44
N ALA A 685 15.51 -10.88 37.42
CA ALA A 685 16.68 -11.65 37.84
C ALA A 685 16.31 -13.01 38.47
N SER A 686 15.09 -13.15 39.00
CA SER A 686 14.60 -14.36 39.68
C SER A 686 14.08 -15.46 38.74
N GLY A 687 13.87 -15.17 37.44
CA GLY A 687 13.23 -16.12 36.53
C GLY A 687 13.50 -15.91 35.04
N GLY A 688 14.44 -15.03 34.66
CA GLY A 688 14.83 -14.81 33.26
C GLY A 688 13.71 -14.26 32.37
N LYS A 689 12.63 -13.76 32.98
CA LYS A 689 11.41 -13.33 32.29
C LYS A 689 11.56 -11.89 31.84
N CYS A 690 11.45 -11.61 30.55
CA CYS A 690 11.42 -10.22 30.05
C CYS A 690 10.28 -9.47 30.77
N THR A 691 10.46 -8.19 31.13
CA THR A 691 9.45 -7.31 31.74
C THR A 691 9.16 -6.09 30.88
N TRP A 692 10.09 -5.71 30.00
CA TRP A 692 9.94 -4.57 29.10
C TRP A 692 10.96 -4.65 27.97
N SER A 693 10.64 -4.11 26.79
CA SER A 693 11.61 -3.93 25.71
C SER A 693 11.36 -2.66 24.93
N THR A 694 12.42 -2.06 24.40
CA THR A 694 12.37 -0.91 23.48
C THR A 694 13.56 -0.97 22.52
N VAL A 695 13.69 -0.02 21.62
CA VAL A 695 14.84 0.12 20.72
C VAL A 695 15.44 1.50 20.88
N THR A 696 16.78 1.61 20.85
CA THR A 696 17.43 2.91 20.92
C THR A 696 17.16 3.77 19.69
N ASN A 697 16.86 5.05 19.90
CA ASN A 697 16.69 6.05 18.84
C ASN A 697 18.02 6.40 18.14
N SER A 698 18.00 7.35 17.20
CA SER A 698 19.20 7.83 16.49
C SER A 698 20.32 8.36 17.40
N ASN A 699 19.96 8.80 18.61
CA ASN A 699 20.89 9.30 19.61
C ASN A 699 21.35 8.20 20.58
N GLY A 700 20.98 6.94 20.34
CA GLY A 700 21.29 5.81 21.21
C GLY A 700 20.45 5.78 22.49
N GLU A 701 19.42 6.63 22.59
CA GLU A 701 18.62 6.79 23.80
C GLU A 701 17.45 5.81 23.83
N TYR A 702 17.08 5.38 25.03
CA TYR A 702 15.95 4.48 25.26
C TYR A 702 15.18 4.85 26.53
N GLU A 703 13.92 4.42 26.60
CA GLU A 703 13.09 4.45 27.81
C GLU A 703 12.42 3.08 28.00
N ILE A 704 12.59 2.49 29.19
CA ILE A 704 11.97 1.22 29.58
C ILE A 704 11.18 1.38 30.88
N SER A 705 10.08 0.63 31.06
CA SER A 705 9.29 0.64 32.30
C SER A 705 9.56 -0.62 33.12
N LEU A 706 10.08 -0.47 34.33
CA LEU A 706 10.50 -1.55 35.22
C LEU A 706 9.63 -1.60 36.47
N ARG A 707 9.58 -2.73 37.16
CA ARG A 707 8.76 -2.87 38.38
C ARG A 707 9.50 -2.31 39.59
N GLU A 708 8.78 -1.55 40.42
CA GLU A 708 9.29 -1.08 41.71
C GLU A 708 9.49 -2.28 42.66
N ASN A 709 10.64 -2.28 43.34
CA ASN A 709 11.20 -3.25 44.26
C ASN A 709 11.68 -4.61 43.68
N GLU A 710 11.80 -4.72 42.36
CA GLU A 710 12.28 -5.94 41.68
C GLU A 710 13.76 -5.84 41.27
N ASN A 711 14.43 -6.99 41.16
CA ASN A 711 15.77 -7.10 40.56
C ASN A 711 15.63 -7.40 39.06
N CYS A 712 16.33 -6.65 38.21
CA CYS A 712 16.30 -6.86 36.78
C CYS A 712 17.69 -7.13 36.18
N ILE A 713 17.71 -7.73 34.99
CA ILE A 713 18.84 -7.83 34.09
C ILE A 713 18.41 -7.11 32.82
N ILE A 714 19.10 -6.04 32.43
CA ILE A 714 18.84 -5.37 31.17
C ILE A 714 19.81 -5.90 30.15
N LYS A 715 19.29 -6.44 29.06
CA LYS A 715 20.07 -6.88 27.91
C LYS A 715 19.96 -5.86 26.80
N PHE A 716 21.06 -5.73 26.09
CA PHE A 716 21.22 -4.90 24.91
C PHE A 716 21.56 -5.83 23.75
N SER A 717 20.71 -5.89 22.74
CA SER A 717 20.88 -6.79 21.59
C SER A 717 20.71 -6.08 20.26
N ARG A 718 21.48 -6.49 19.25
CA ARG A 718 21.37 -6.00 17.87
C ARG A 718 21.59 -7.14 16.88
N CYS A 719 20.98 -7.04 15.70
CA CYS A 719 20.98 -8.08 14.67
C CYS A 719 22.35 -8.38 14.03
N ASP A 720 23.41 -7.64 14.37
CA ASP A 720 24.80 -7.89 13.95
C ASP A 720 25.63 -8.66 15.00
N GLY A 721 24.97 -9.23 16.02
CA GLY A 721 25.63 -10.05 17.05
C GLY A 721 26.10 -9.28 18.28
N TYR A 722 25.76 -7.98 18.37
CA TYR A 722 25.95 -7.20 19.57
C TYR A 722 25.10 -7.75 20.73
N MET A 723 25.74 -8.12 21.83
CA MET A 723 25.07 -8.60 23.04
C MET A 723 25.75 -8.04 24.29
N GLY A 724 24.98 -7.41 25.16
CA GLY A 724 25.43 -6.84 26.43
C GLY A 724 24.41 -7.01 27.54
N GLU A 725 24.85 -7.05 28.80
CA GLU A 725 23.95 -7.12 29.96
C GLU A 725 24.37 -6.16 31.10
N ILE A 726 23.38 -5.57 31.76
CA ILE A 726 23.51 -4.86 33.04
C ILE A 726 22.66 -5.60 34.06
N LYS A 727 23.26 -6.03 35.17
CA LYS A 727 22.53 -6.60 36.31
C LYS A 727 22.21 -5.49 37.30
N THR A 728 20.94 -5.33 37.66
CA THR A 728 20.46 -4.31 38.59
C THR A 728 20.22 -4.92 39.98
N GLY A 729 20.38 -4.11 41.03
CA GLY A 729 19.78 -4.39 42.34
C GLY A 729 18.29 -4.07 42.37
N LYS A 730 17.67 -4.10 43.57
CA LYS A 730 16.24 -3.78 43.75
C LYS A 730 15.95 -2.37 43.27
N ILE A 731 15.09 -2.24 42.27
CA ILE A 731 14.79 -0.95 41.63
C ILE A 731 13.78 -0.19 42.47
N THR A 732 14.02 1.08 42.76
CA THR A 732 13.14 1.96 43.51
C THR A 732 13.14 3.33 42.86
N SER A 733 12.12 4.14 43.11
CA SER A 733 12.10 5.55 42.71
C SER A 733 13.33 6.37 43.16
N LYS A 734 14.15 5.86 44.10
CA LYS A 734 15.38 6.50 44.59
C LYS A 734 16.66 6.07 43.87
N ASN A 735 16.66 4.97 43.12
CA ASN A 735 17.86 4.43 42.44
C ASN A 735 17.67 4.18 40.93
N CYS A 736 16.57 4.66 40.35
CA CYS A 736 16.33 4.74 38.91
C CYS A 736 17.01 5.99 38.29
N GLY A 737 18.33 5.98 38.16
CA GLY A 737 19.09 6.98 37.38
C GLY A 737 19.15 6.63 35.88
N PRO A 738 19.71 7.50 35.02
CA PRO A 738 19.96 7.13 33.64
C PRO A 738 20.95 5.97 33.58
N TRP A 739 20.53 4.84 33.02
CA TRP A 739 21.39 3.67 32.89
C TRP A 739 22.03 3.67 31.51
N ASN A 740 23.30 4.04 31.44
CA ASN A 740 24.03 4.07 30.19
C ASN A 740 24.77 2.74 30.01
N PHE A 741 24.73 2.20 28.80
CA PHE A 741 25.48 0.99 28.46
C PHE A 741 26.61 1.33 27.50
N VAL A 742 27.81 0.84 27.80
CA VAL A 742 29.05 1.20 27.13
C VAL A 742 29.81 -0.08 26.81
N SER A 743 30.06 -0.38 25.53
CA SER A 743 30.69 -1.65 25.11
C SER A 743 31.61 -1.51 23.89
N LYS A 744 32.65 -2.36 23.79
CA LYS A 744 33.60 -2.34 22.66
C LYS A 744 32.99 -2.96 21.40
N ILE A 745 32.67 -2.13 20.41
CA ILE A 745 32.18 -2.62 19.11
C ILE A 745 33.28 -3.41 18.36
N SER A 746 34.56 -3.10 18.58
CA SER A 746 35.70 -3.73 17.90
C SER A 746 35.82 -5.25 18.13
N ASN A 747 35.17 -5.81 19.15
CA ASN A 747 35.15 -7.27 19.38
C ASN A 747 34.17 -8.03 18.48
N TYR A 748 33.28 -7.32 17.77
CA TYR A 748 32.17 -7.92 17.01
C TYR A 748 32.18 -7.54 15.52
N ILE A 749 33.17 -6.77 15.07
CA ILE A 749 33.40 -6.41 13.67
C ILE A 749 34.59 -7.20 13.13
N THR A 750 34.42 -7.92 12.01
CA THR A 750 35.49 -8.72 11.39
C THR A 750 36.76 -7.90 11.10
N LYS A 751 37.94 -8.53 11.21
CA LYS A 751 39.33 -7.97 11.13
C LYS A 751 39.69 -7.11 9.87
N SER A 752 38.75 -6.80 8.98
CA SER A 752 39.04 -6.26 7.63
C SER A 752 38.32 -4.95 7.26
N SER A 753 37.74 -4.24 8.23
CA SER A 753 37.05 -2.95 8.01
C SER A 753 37.65 -1.79 8.83
N PHE A 754 37.45 -0.54 8.38
CA PHE A 754 37.89 0.70 9.05
C PHE A 754 36.81 1.79 8.96
N ARG A 755 36.86 2.81 9.81
CA ARG A 755 35.89 3.93 9.84
C ARG A 755 36.52 5.19 9.26
N ILE A 756 35.69 6.07 8.72
CA ILE A 756 36.07 7.41 8.27
C ILE A 756 35.37 8.39 9.20
N CYS A 757 36.13 9.10 10.02
CA CYS A 757 35.58 10.10 10.93
C CYS A 757 36.13 11.49 10.63
N GLY A 758 35.55 12.54 11.19
CA GLY A 758 36.07 13.89 11.05
C GLY A 758 35.16 15.01 11.51
N HIS A 759 35.62 16.24 11.37
CA HIS A 759 34.87 17.46 11.65
C HIS A 759 34.67 18.26 10.37
N VAL A 760 33.47 18.79 10.17
CA VAL A 760 33.19 19.77 9.11
C VAL A 760 33.33 21.17 9.72
N MET A 761 34.19 22.00 9.14
CA MET A 761 34.49 23.33 9.65
C MET A 761 34.15 24.43 8.64
N ASN A 762 33.71 25.57 9.16
CA ASN A 762 33.62 26.81 8.41
C ASN A 762 34.96 27.56 8.53
N PRO A 763 35.74 27.70 7.45
CA PRO A 763 37.06 28.31 7.51
C PRO A 763 37.02 29.82 7.78
N ASP A 764 35.91 30.50 7.47
CA ASP A 764 35.76 31.94 7.70
C ASP A 764 35.53 32.24 9.19
N THR A 765 34.86 31.33 9.91
CA THR A 765 34.53 31.51 11.34
C THR A 765 35.39 30.67 12.27
N GLY A 766 36.12 29.68 11.74
CA GLY A 766 36.86 28.69 12.51
C GLY A 766 35.99 27.76 13.35
N ARG A 767 34.65 27.79 13.15
CA ARG A 767 33.69 26.98 13.93
C ARG A 767 33.27 25.74 13.17
N THR A 768 32.95 24.69 13.92
CA THR A 768 32.37 23.47 13.37
C THR A 768 30.95 23.71 12.86
N VAL A 769 30.54 22.94 11.85
CA VAL A 769 29.26 23.13 11.15
C VAL A 769 28.35 21.96 11.48
N ALA A 770 27.38 22.20 12.35
CA ALA A 770 26.35 21.22 12.69
C ALA A 770 25.38 20.98 11.52
N GLY A 771 24.92 19.74 11.36
CA GLY A 771 23.96 19.37 10.32
C GLY A 771 24.49 19.42 8.88
N ALA A 772 25.80 19.59 8.68
CA ALA A 772 26.44 19.49 7.39
C ALA A 772 26.33 18.05 6.86
N THR A 773 26.02 17.89 5.57
CA THR A 773 25.92 16.56 4.95
C THR A 773 27.31 16.12 4.48
N VAL A 774 27.70 14.89 4.80
CA VAL A 774 28.96 14.25 4.38
C VAL A 774 28.63 13.03 3.53
N LYS A 775 29.17 12.98 2.31
CA LYS A 775 29.10 11.88 1.34
C LYS A 775 30.44 11.18 1.23
N ILE A 776 30.41 9.86 1.15
CA ILE A 776 31.61 9.02 1.02
C ILE A 776 31.39 8.09 -0.16
N VAL A 777 32.24 8.19 -1.18
CA VAL A 777 32.12 7.43 -2.43
C VAL A 777 33.33 6.50 -2.56
N LYS A 778 33.09 5.24 -2.95
CA LYS A 778 34.18 4.27 -3.15
C LYS A 778 34.94 4.56 -4.45
N GLY A 779 36.27 4.55 -4.38
CA GLY A 779 37.19 4.90 -5.46
C GLY A 779 37.56 6.39 -5.47
N LYS A 780 38.39 6.76 -6.44
CA LYS A 780 38.90 8.13 -6.63
C LYS A 780 38.19 8.81 -7.80
N HIS A 781 37.55 9.95 -7.53
CA HIS A 781 36.67 10.68 -8.41
C HIS A 781 36.95 12.19 -8.34
N THR A 782 36.45 12.93 -9.32
CA THR A 782 36.49 14.41 -9.31
C THR A 782 35.33 15.01 -8.53
N ASP A 783 35.47 16.25 -8.04
CA ASP A 783 34.41 17.03 -7.36
C ASP A 783 33.05 16.96 -8.07
N SER A 784 33.05 17.02 -9.41
CA SER A 784 31.81 17.02 -10.20
C SER A 784 31.18 15.63 -10.31
N GLN A 785 31.99 14.57 -10.27
CA GLN A 785 31.51 13.19 -10.29
C GLN A 785 30.88 12.82 -8.95
N VAL A 786 31.54 13.11 -7.83
CA VAL A 786 31.05 12.82 -6.46
C VAL A 786 29.64 13.40 -6.21
N MET A 787 29.34 14.59 -6.77
CA MET A 787 28.02 15.25 -6.66
C MET A 787 26.86 14.46 -7.27
N THR A 788 27.14 13.70 -8.31
CA THR A 788 26.13 13.00 -9.13
C THR A 788 26.10 11.50 -8.84
N MET A 789 27.13 11.01 -8.14
CA MET A 789 27.28 9.62 -7.78
C MET A 789 26.54 9.27 -6.49
N LYS A 790 26.04 8.03 -6.43
CA LYS A 790 25.48 7.47 -5.19
C LYS A 790 26.62 7.20 -4.20
N PRO A 791 26.58 7.75 -2.98
CA PRO A 791 27.62 7.48 -1.98
C PRO A 791 27.45 6.10 -1.34
N GLU A 792 28.58 5.51 -0.91
CA GLU A 792 28.63 4.34 -0.03
C GLU A 792 28.15 4.70 1.39
N VAL A 793 28.40 5.93 1.85
CA VAL A 793 27.84 6.48 3.10
C VAL A 793 27.44 7.94 2.90
N GLU A 794 26.24 8.30 3.35
CA GLU A 794 25.80 9.69 3.49
C GLU A 794 25.25 9.92 4.89
N LEU A 795 25.74 10.94 5.58
CA LEU A 795 25.38 11.23 6.97
C LEU A 795 25.41 12.73 7.24
N LYS A 796 24.85 13.16 8.37
CA LYS A 796 24.93 14.55 8.82
C LYS A 796 25.87 14.66 10.01
N THR A 797 26.56 15.79 10.11
CA THR A 797 27.34 16.11 11.30
C THR A 797 26.46 16.41 12.51
N ASP A 798 26.96 16.07 13.69
CA ASP A 798 26.30 16.33 14.97
C ASP A 798 26.34 17.82 15.37
N ALA A 799 25.88 18.14 16.59
CA ALA A 799 25.89 19.51 17.12
C ALA A 799 27.29 20.13 17.22
N ASN A 800 28.34 19.31 17.27
CA ASN A 800 29.74 19.73 17.29
C ASN A 800 30.37 19.70 15.89
N GLY A 801 29.58 19.48 14.84
CA GLY A 801 30.04 19.37 13.46
C GLY A 801 30.90 18.13 13.19
N TYR A 802 30.84 17.13 14.06
CA TYR A 802 31.54 15.86 13.90
C TYR A 802 30.74 14.85 13.09
N PHE A 803 31.42 14.00 12.33
CA PHE A 803 30.87 12.83 11.68
C PHE A 803 31.74 11.60 11.88
N CYS A 804 31.13 10.41 11.88
CA CYS A 804 31.86 9.18 11.67
C CYS A 804 31.00 8.10 10.98
N THR A 805 31.60 7.33 10.08
CA THR A 805 30.93 6.20 9.42
C THR A 805 30.81 4.99 10.32
N TYR A 806 29.92 4.07 9.93
CA TYR A 806 30.06 2.66 10.30
C TYR A 806 31.35 2.07 9.66
N ALA A 807 31.73 0.84 10.07
CA ALA A 807 32.93 0.20 9.55
C ALA A 807 32.77 -0.14 8.05
N LEU A 808 33.65 0.42 7.22
CA LEU A 808 33.69 0.24 5.77
C LEU A 808 34.70 -0.84 5.38
N PRO A 809 34.45 -1.61 4.32
CA PRO A 809 35.46 -2.50 3.75
C PRO A 809 36.72 -1.71 3.37
N LYS A 810 37.89 -2.31 3.57
CA LYS A 810 39.15 -1.76 3.05
C LYS A 810 39.02 -1.36 1.56
N GLY A 811 39.44 -0.14 1.24
CA GLY A 811 39.30 0.45 -0.10
C GLY A 811 39.70 1.91 -0.11
N GLU A 812 39.82 2.48 -1.32
CA GLU A 812 39.98 3.92 -1.48
C GLU A 812 38.60 4.60 -1.44
N TYR A 813 38.48 5.73 -0.76
CA TYR A 813 37.24 6.50 -0.68
C TYR A 813 37.49 7.99 -0.83
N ASP A 814 36.53 8.66 -1.47
CA ASP A 814 36.41 10.11 -1.51
C ASP A 814 35.38 10.57 -0.49
N VAL A 815 35.80 11.43 0.43
CA VAL A 815 34.95 12.02 1.47
C VAL A 815 34.68 13.47 1.10
N TRP A 816 33.41 13.83 1.07
CA TRP A 816 32.95 15.13 0.61
C TRP A 816 31.86 15.67 1.53
N ALA A 817 31.82 16.97 1.80
CA ALA A 817 30.84 17.58 2.71
C ALA A 817 30.29 18.91 2.21
N TYR A 818 29.05 19.21 2.62
CA TYR A 818 28.37 20.45 2.26
C TYR A 818 27.35 20.92 3.30
N SER A 819 27.05 22.21 3.30
CA SER A 819 26.04 22.81 4.16
C SER A 819 25.40 24.06 3.53
N GLU A 820 24.09 24.25 3.76
CA GLU A 820 23.37 25.48 3.43
C GLU A 820 23.52 26.46 4.60
N ILE A 821 24.19 27.60 4.38
CA ILE A 821 24.42 28.61 5.41
C ILE A 821 23.34 29.71 5.35
N SER A 822 22.82 30.01 4.14
CA SER A 822 21.68 30.92 3.95
C SER A 822 20.99 30.73 2.59
N HIS A 823 19.88 31.42 2.35
CA HIS A 823 19.13 31.38 1.08
C HIS A 823 19.95 31.79 -0.17
N SER A 824 21.09 32.49 0.01
CA SER A 824 21.98 32.93 -1.09
C SER A 824 23.37 32.27 -1.07
N GLU A 825 23.67 31.43 -0.05
CA GLU A 825 25.01 30.89 0.18
C GLU A 825 24.96 29.39 0.50
N TYR A 826 25.70 28.62 -0.29
CA TYR A 826 25.92 27.19 -0.07
C TYR A 826 27.42 26.93 0.03
N CYS A 827 27.86 26.15 1.00
CA CYS A 827 29.29 25.88 1.20
C CYS A 827 29.58 24.40 0.92
N ARG A 828 30.70 24.15 0.22
CA ARG A 828 31.14 22.81 -0.18
C ARG A 828 32.62 22.61 0.13
N THR A 829 33.05 21.47 0.65
CA THR A 829 34.49 21.20 0.86
C THR A 829 35.16 20.54 -0.36
N SER A 830 36.48 20.42 -0.27
CA SER A 830 37.39 19.60 -1.06
C SER A 830 37.29 18.12 -0.70
N ILE A 831 37.46 17.23 -1.68
CA ILE A 831 37.50 15.77 -1.49
C ILE A 831 38.72 15.39 -0.62
N ALA A 832 38.50 14.62 0.44
CA ALA A 832 39.58 13.90 1.13
C ALA A 832 39.68 12.47 0.58
N HIS A 833 40.88 12.09 0.14
CA HIS A 833 41.18 10.74 -0.34
C HIS A 833 41.65 9.86 0.82
N VAL A 834 40.98 8.75 1.05
CA VAL A 834 41.26 7.85 2.17
C VAL A 834 41.86 6.55 1.67
N ASN A 835 43.13 6.30 2.00
CA ASN A 835 43.85 5.09 1.61
C ASN A 835 44.21 4.25 2.85
N ASN A 836 43.75 3.00 2.85
CA ASN A 836 43.85 1.95 3.89
C ASN A 836 45.06 1.99 4.85
N SER A 837 44.92 2.55 6.07
CA SER A 837 45.76 2.07 7.19
C SER A 837 45.25 2.23 8.62
N THR A 838 44.30 3.12 8.93
CA THR A 838 43.77 3.37 10.30
C THR A 838 42.40 4.03 10.23
N ASP A 839 41.64 4.14 11.33
CA ASP A 839 40.44 4.98 11.42
C ASP A 839 40.85 6.46 11.39
N PRO A 840 40.86 7.15 10.22
CA PRO A 840 41.45 8.47 10.12
C PRO A 840 40.40 9.52 10.50
N GLU A 841 40.84 10.53 11.25
CA GLU A 841 40.02 11.69 11.57
C GLU A 841 40.35 12.85 10.63
N TYR A 842 39.36 13.34 9.88
CA TYR A 842 39.51 14.37 8.86
C TYR A 842 38.98 15.72 9.32
N ILE A 843 39.59 16.81 8.86
CA ILE A 843 39.01 18.15 8.94
C ILE A 843 38.58 18.56 7.54
N LEU A 844 37.25 18.63 7.33
CA LEU A 844 36.64 19.03 6.07
C LEU A 844 36.26 20.51 6.11
N ASN A 845 37.06 21.35 5.48
CA ASN A 845 36.83 22.80 5.44
C ASN A 845 35.86 23.17 4.31
N LEU A 846 34.68 23.71 4.65
CA LEU A 846 33.73 24.15 3.65
C LEU A 846 34.20 25.42 2.93
N THR A 847 34.20 25.43 1.60
CA THR A 847 34.42 26.62 0.79
C THR A 847 33.09 27.29 0.46
N LYS A 848 32.99 28.60 0.71
CA LYS A 848 31.81 29.39 0.44
C LYS A 848 31.55 29.53 -1.07
N LYS A 849 30.37 29.11 -1.54
CA LYS A 849 29.89 29.37 -2.91
C LYS A 849 28.60 30.20 -2.92
N LYS A 850 28.63 31.28 -3.70
CA LYS A 850 27.47 32.15 -3.92
C LYS A 850 26.47 31.47 -4.88
N ARG A 851 25.18 31.52 -4.59
CA ARG A 851 24.12 31.17 -5.57
C ARG A 851 23.95 32.33 -6.54
N TYR A 852 23.85 32.01 -7.83
CA TYR A 852 23.66 33.01 -8.89
C TYR A 852 22.24 32.91 -9.44
N TYR A 853 21.52 34.03 -9.46
CA TYR A 853 20.17 34.15 -10.00
C TYR A 853 20.20 34.98 -11.28
N VAL A 854 19.20 34.85 -12.15
CA VAL A 854 19.03 35.75 -13.28
C VAL A 854 18.72 37.14 -12.75
N THR A 855 19.65 38.08 -12.95
CA THR A 855 19.54 39.45 -12.42
C THR A 855 19.10 40.45 -13.47
N GLY A 856 19.30 40.13 -14.75
CA GLY A 856 18.92 40.94 -15.88
C GLY A 856 19.02 40.16 -17.18
N PHE A 857 18.38 40.66 -18.22
CA PHE A 857 18.50 40.15 -19.58
C PHE A 857 18.39 41.30 -20.58
N CYS A 858 18.85 41.06 -21.79
CA CYS A 858 18.91 42.01 -22.88
C CYS A 858 18.53 41.29 -24.17
N ILE A 859 17.73 41.95 -25.00
CA ILE A 859 17.32 41.47 -26.31
C ILE A 859 17.85 42.47 -27.32
N GLN A 860 18.26 42.00 -28.48
CA GLN A 860 18.66 42.85 -29.58
C GLN A 860 18.10 42.31 -30.89
N ALA A 861 17.63 43.23 -31.74
CA ALA A 861 17.19 42.95 -33.10
C ALA A 861 18.08 43.72 -34.10
N ALA A 862 18.58 43.05 -35.13
CA ALA A 862 19.33 43.69 -36.21
C ALA A 862 19.09 42.99 -37.57
N ASN A 863 19.31 43.72 -38.65
CA ASN A 863 19.17 43.20 -40.02
C ASN A 863 20.31 42.25 -40.44
N THR A 864 21.34 42.07 -39.60
CA THR A 864 22.41 41.08 -39.79
C THR A 864 22.59 40.25 -38.52
N GLN A 865 22.90 38.96 -38.70
CA GLN A 865 23.09 38.04 -37.58
C GLN A 865 24.24 38.48 -36.66
N SER A 866 25.36 38.92 -37.24
CA SER A 866 26.49 39.46 -36.47
C SER A 866 26.06 40.68 -35.67
N GLY A 867 25.38 41.64 -36.32
CA GLY A 867 24.89 42.85 -35.66
C GLY A 867 23.95 42.58 -34.50
N ALA A 868 23.13 41.51 -34.56
CA ALA A 868 22.22 41.11 -33.49
C ALA A 868 22.93 40.37 -32.33
N LYS A 869 24.11 39.78 -32.59
CA LYS A 869 24.97 39.17 -31.55
C LYS A 869 25.95 40.18 -30.93
N ASP A 870 26.31 41.24 -31.66
CA ASP A 870 27.37 42.20 -31.31
C ASP A 870 27.07 43.16 -30.13
N LEU A 871 25.84 43.27 -29.58
CA LEU A 871 25.57 44.03 -28.33
C LEU A 871 25.32 43.17 -27.09
N VAL A 872 25.59 41.85 -27.16
CA VAL A 872 25.62 41.01 -25.97
C VAL A 872 26.96 41.20 -25.26
N GLY A 873 27.05 42.30 -24.52
CA GLY A 873 28.29 42.72 -23.84
C GLY A 873 28.88 41.69 -22.87
N ALA A 874 30.15 41.92 -22.50
CA ALA A 874 30.93 41.06 -21.60
C ALA A 874 30.20 40.75 -20.28
N GLY A 875 30.20 39.48 -19.87
CA GLY A 875 29.59 39.02 -18.61
C GLY A 875 28.13 38.56 -18.71
N LYS A 876 27.56 38.48 -19.92
CA LYS A 876 26.23 37.91 -20.19
C LYS A 876 26.32 36.54 -20.86
N THR A 877 25.37 35.66 -20.57
CA THR A 877 25.19 34.39 -21.27
C THR A 877 24.28 34.61 -22.46
N LEU A 878 24.77 34.37 -23.68
CA LEU A 878 23.98 34.40 -24.91
C LEU A 878 23.13 33.13 -25.02
N ILE A 879 21.83 33.28 -25.30
CA ILE A 879 21.00 32.19 -25.81
C ILE A 879 21.18 32.20 -27.32
N ASP A 880 22.00 31.28 -27.84
CA ASP A 880 22.39 31.26 -29.26
C ASP A 880 21.32 30.63 -30.16
N VAL A 881 20.11 31.19 -30.07
CA VAL A 881 18.95 30.85 -30.89
C VAL A 881 18.35 32.16 -31.40
N ASP A 882 18.18 32.26 -32.71
CA ASP A 882 17.43 33.35 -33.31
C ASP A 882 15.96 33.22 -32.93
N LEU A 883 15.44 34.21 -32.20
CA LEU A 883 14.06 34.23 -31.70
C LEU A 883 13.04 34.52 -32.79
N ASN A 884 13.49 34.94 -33.97
CA ASN A 884 12.66 35.20 -35.16
C ASN A 884 12.87 34.11 -36.24
N LYS A 885 13.45 32.97 -35.85
CA LYS A 885 13.88 31.92 -36.77
C LYS A 885 12.72 31.36 -37.58
N GLY A 886 12.87 31.37 -38.90
CA GLY A 886 11.86 30.87 -39.85
C GLY A 886 10.76 31.88 -40.18
N ALA A 887 10.66 33.01 -39.48
CA ALA A 887 9.66 34.04 -39.75
C ALA A 887 10.14 35.10 -40.77
N GLY A 888 11.45 35.19 -41.04
CA GLY A 888 11.99 35.97 -42.16
C GLY A 888 12.19 37.47 -41.92
N GLY A 889 12.26 37.90 -40.65
CA GLY A 889 12.49 39.30 -40.25
C GLY A 889 13.92 39.60 -39.78
N ASP A 890 14.06 40.59 -38.89
CA ASP A 890 15.34 40.91 -38.23
C ASP A 890 15.84 39.69 -37.44
N TRP A 891 17.16 39.52 -37.34
CA TRP A 891 17.78 38.56 -36.43
C TRP A 891 17.60 39.05 -35.00
N ILE A 892 17.03 38.21 -34.13
CA ILE A 892 16.74 38.59 -32.74
C ILE A 892 17.41 37.62 -31.78
N TYR A 893 18.27 38.15 -30.91
CA TYR A 893 19.00 37.36 -29.92
C TYR A 893 18.78 37.89 -28.51
N MET A 894 18.84 36.98 -27.54
CA MET A 894 18.70 37.27 -26.12
C MET A 894 19.95 36.87 -25.35
N SER A 895 20.29 37.68 -24.36
CA SER A 895 21.33 37.35 -23.38
C SER A 895 20.87 37.65 -21.96
N TYR A 896 21.43 36.96 -20.98
CA TYR A 896 21.09 37.17 -19.57
C TYR A 896 22.31 37.18 -18.65
N CYS A 897 22.22 37.95 -17.57
CA CYS A 897 23.23 38.00 -16.51
C CYS A 897 22.79 37.10 -15.36
N VAL A 898 23.73 36.38 -14.78
CA VAL A 898 23.54 35.70 -13.50
C VAL A 898 24.39 36.36 -12.41
N GLY A 899 23.83 36.57 -11.23
CA GLY A 899 24.46 37.33 -10.14
C GLY A 899 23.93 36.97 -8.77
N ASN A 900 24.71 37.22 -7.72
CA ASN A 900 24.35 36.99 -6.32
C ASN A 900 23.44 38.12 -5.75
N SER A 901 22.39 38.51 -6.48
CA SER A 901 21.60 39.70 -6.16
C SER A 901 20.45 39.41 -5.20
N VAL A 902 20.18 40.37 -4.29
CA VAL A 902 19.00 40.41 -3.40
C VAL A 902 17.69 40.75 -4.13
N ASN A 903 17.75 41.11 -5.42
CA ASN A 903 16.58 41.47 -6.21
C ASN A 903 16.58 40.73 -7.56
N PRO A 904 16.41 39.40 -7.58
CA PRO A 904 16.42 38.60 -8.81
C PRO A 904 15.17 38.82 -9.67
N ILE A 905 15.23 38.43 -10.95
CA ILE A 905 14.03 38.27 -11.76
C ILE A 905 13.34 36.98 -11.32
N THR A 906 12.04 37.05 -11.08
CA THR A 906 11.27 35.94 -10.52
C THR A 906 10.33 35.30 -11.55
N ASN A 907 9.91 36.05 -12.58
CA ASN A 907 9.15 35.49 -13.70
C ASN A 907 9.32 36.30 -14.99
N LEU A 908 9.20 35.62 -16.14
CA LEU A 908 9.01 36.23 -17.46
C LEU A 908 7.68 35.81 -18.06
N LEU A 909 7.08 36.71 -18.85
CA LEU A 909 5.81 36.51 -19.55
C LEU A 909 5.96 36.97 -21.00
N ILE A 910 5.36 36.25 -21.94
CA ILE A 910 5.22 36.70 -23.33
C ILE A 910 3.88 37.42 -23.49
N TYR A 911 3.92 38.63 -24.03
CA TYR A 911 2.76 39.47 -24.26
C TYR A 911 2.55 39.68 -25.76
N GLU A 912 1.45 39.16 -26.29
CA GLU A 912 1.02 39.33 -27.68
C GLU A 912 0.03 40.49 -27.83
N SER A 913 0.16 41.26 -28.92
CA SER A 913 -0.81 42.31 -29.26
C SER A 913 -0.97 42.47 -30.78
N ASN A 914 -2.17 42.89 -31.21
CA ASN A 914 -2.44 43.21 -32.61
C ASN A 914 -1.96 44.63 -32.98
N LYS A 915 -1.49 45.42 -32.02
CA LYS A 915 -0.96 46.78 -32.24
C LYS A 915 0.29 47.01 -31.40
N LYS A 916 1.12 47.95 -31.83
CA LYS A 916 2.31 48.35 -31.08
C LYS A 916 1.90 48.91 -29.71
N GLU A 917 2.45 48.34 -28.65
CA GLU A 917 2.14 48.75 -27.28
C GLU A 917 3.02 49.94 -26.85
N THR A 918 2.49 50.85 -26.03
CA THR A 918 3.20 52.05 -25.54
C THR A 918 3.52 52.01 -24.04
N TRP A 919 2.93 51.07 -23.29
CA TRP A 919 3.14 50.98 -21.85
C TRP A 919 4.54 50.41 -21.53
N LYS A 920 5.14 50.88 -20.43
CA LYS A 920 6.41 50.35 -19.90
C LYS A 920 6.20 49.31 -18.80
N THR A 921 5.23 49.54 -17.93
CA THR A 921 4.80 48.59 -16.90
C THR A 921 3.30 48.40 -16.96
N LYS A 922 2.83 47.20 -16.60
CA LYS A 922 1.41 46.87 -16.54
C LYS A 922 1.19 45.81 -15.47
N THR A 923 0.10 45.94 -14.73
CA THR A 923 -0.35 44.87 -13.84
C THR A 923 -1.01 43.79 -14.68
N ILE A 924 -0.47 42.58 -14.64
CA ILE A 924 -0.94 41.43 -15.41
C ILE A 924 -1.23 40.30 -14.42
N THR A 925 -2.39 39.67 -14.59
CA THR A 925 -2.71 38.42 -13.89
C THR A 925 -2.26 37.27 -14.76
N HIS A 926 -1.27 36.52 -14.30
CA HIS A 926 -0.73 35.33 -14.98
C HIS A 926 -0.79 34.14 -14.01
N ASN A 927 -1.35 33.01 -14.45
CA ASN A 927 -1.57 31.83 -13.60
C ASN A 927 -2.25 32.15 -12.26
N GLY A 928 -3.24 33.05 -12.28
CA GLY A 928 -3.97 33.48 -11.08
C GLY A 928 -3.23 34.46 -10.15
N ILE A 929 -1.96 34.78 -10.43
CA ILE A 929 -1.16 35.72 -9.64
C ILE A 929 -1.13 37.07 -10.35
N LYS A 930 -1.58 38.12 -9.64
CA LYS A 930 -1.56 39.50 -10.12
C LYS A 930 -0.24 40.16 -9.71
N ALA A 931 0.59 40.50 -10.69
CA ALA A 931 1.88 41.15 -10.46
C ALA A 931 2.12 42.30 -11.44
N VAL A 932 3.02 43.23 -11.08
CA VAL A 932 3.47 44.29 -11.99
C VAL A 932 4.60 43.75 -12.85
N TYR A 933 4.41 43.80 -14.17
CA TYR A 933 5.41 43.40 -15.16
C TYR A 933 5.95 44.61 -15.90
N SER A 934 7.25 44.59 -16.20
CA SER A 934 7.95 45.56 -17.05
C SER A 934 8.18 44.96 -18.44
N ARG A 935 7.71 45.65 -19.48
CA ARG A 935 7.87 45.25 -20.89
C ARG A 935 9.23 45.68 -21.43
N LEU A 936 9.88 44.80 -22.19
CA LEU A 936 11.01 45.18 -23.03
C LEU A 936 10.48 45.72 -24.36
N ASP A 937 10.96 46.88 -24.77
CA ASP A 937 10.46 47.59 -25.95
C ASP A 937 11.13 47.11 -27.26
N ILE A 938 11.18 45.80 -27.44
CA ILE A 938 11.61 45.13 -28.67
C ILE A 938 10.52 44.13 -29.04
N ASP A 939 10.03 44.27 -30.27
CA ASP A 939 9.09 43.34 -30.86
C ASP A 939 9.83 42.11 -31.37
N LEU A 940 9.45 40.92 -30.91
CA LEU A 940 10.07 39.65 -31.31
C LEU A 940 9.69 39.21 -32.72
N ASN A 941 8.69 39.83 -33.35
CA ASN A 941 8.33 39.64 -34.75
C ASN A 941 8.87 40.75 -35.68
N LYS A 942 9.81 41.56 -35.20
CA LYS A 942 10.29 42.74 -35.94
C LYS A 942 10.81 42.35 -37.32
N GLY A 943 10.24 42.97 -38.36
CA GLY A 943 10.61 42.72 -39.75
C GLY A 943 9.97 41.49 -40.40
N ALA A 944 9.37 40.57 -39.63
CA ALA A 944 8.70 39.37 -40.14
C ALA A 944 7.20 39.60 -40.44
N GLY A 945 6.60 40.60 -39.79
CA GLY A 945 5.14 40.79 -39.80
C GLY A 945 4.43 39.93 -38.75
N GLY A 946 3.09 39.97 -38.68
CA GLY A 946 2.31 39.23 -37.68
C GLY A 946 1.92 40.06 -36.44
N LYS A 947 1.72 39.42 -35.29
CA LYS A 947 1.40 40.12 -34.03
C LYS A 947 2.66 40.78 -33.45
N TYR A 948 2.49 41.86 -32.69
CA TYR A 948 3.54 42.41 -31.84
C TYR A 948 3.75 41.52 -30.62
N ILE A 949 4.98 41.08 -30.38
CA ILE A 949 5.31 40.14 -29.31
C ILE A 949 6.38 40.75 -28.41
N TYR A 950 6.11 40.84 -27.11
CA TYR A 950 7.03 41.44 -26.14
C TYR A 950 7.34 40.50 -24.98
N ILE A 951 8.60 40.49 -24.53
CA ILE A 951 8.97 39.87 -23.24
C ILE A 951 8.70 40.86 -22.12
N CYS A 952 7.97 40.39 -21.11
CA CYS A 952 7.66 41.12 -19.90
C CYS A 952 8.31 40.42 -18.70
N SER A 953 8.85 41.16 -17.74
CA SER A 953 9.51 40.59 -16.56
C SER A 953 8.96 41.14 -15.26
N THR A 954 9.00 40.33 -14.20
CA THR A 954 8.69 40.79 -12.85
C THR A 954 9.76 40.34 -11.86
N ARG A 955 9.82 41.05 -10.74
CA ARG A 955 10.62 40.72 -9.56
C ARG A 955 9.73 40.49 -8.33
N ASP A 956 8.44 40.30 -8.56
CA ASP A 956 7.47 40.04 -7.51
C ASP A 956 7.84 38.75 -6.76
N LYS A 957 7.89 38.86 -5.43
CA LYS A 957 8.34 37.78 -4.55
C LYS A 957 7.35 36.63 -4.47
N GLN A 958 6.14 36.79 -5.02
CA GLN A 958 5.17 35.71 -5.17
C GLN A 958 5.66 34.63 -6.15
N PHE A 959 6.63 34.93 -7.03
CA PHE A 959 7.29 33.95 -7.89
C PHE A 959 8.71 33.62 -7.38
N ARG A 960 9.17 32.38 -7.60
CA ARG A 960 10.53 31.97 -7.18
C ARG A 960 11.61 32.57 -8.13
N PRO A 961 12.80 32.96 -7.62
CA PRO A 961 13.89 33.48 -8.44
C PRO A 961 14.29 32.57 -9.60
N LEU A 962 14.48 33.14 -10.79
CA LEU A 962 14.97 32.43 -11.96
C LEU A 962 16.47 32.15 -11.81
N THR A 963 16.89 30.96 -12.21
CA THR A 963 18.29 30.51 -12.14
C THR A 963 18.92 30.31 -13.52
N LYS A 964 18.10 30.06 -14.55
CA LYS A 964 18.52 29.92 -15.94
C LYS A 964 17.38 30.29 -16.90
N LEU A 965 17.73 30.72 -18.11
CA LEU A 965 16.83 30.92 -19.24
C LEU A 965 17.33 30.09 -20.45
N ASP A 966 16.41 29.58 -21.26
CA ASP A 966 16.71 28.83 -22.49
C ASP A 966 15.60 29.01 -23.54
N VAL A 967 15.82 28.58 -24.79
CA VAL A 967 14.83 28.69 -25.88
C VAL A 967 14.72 27.39 -26.66
N VAL A 968 13.49 27.01 -27.03
CA VAL A 968 13.18 25.78 -27.78
C VAL A 968 12.52 26.12 -29.11
N VAL A 969 12.91 25.40 -30.18
CA VAL A 969 12.33 25.53 -31.54
C VAL A 969 11.71 24.19 -31.97
N ARG A 970 10.40 24.17 -32.22
CA ARG A 970 9.66 22.94 -32.61
C ARG A 970 10.03 22.51 -34.03
N GLY A 971 10.18 21.19 -34.25
CA GLY A 971 10.36 20.58 -35.59
C GLY A 971 11.81 20.41 -36.09
N SER A 972 12.83 20.82 -35.34
CA SER A 972 14.24 20.79 -35.82
C SER A 972 15.01 19.49 -35.54
N GLY A 973 14.41 18.46 -34.91
CA GLY A 973 15.08 17.20 -34.59
C GLY A 973 16.29 17.31 -33.62
N VAL A 974 16.64 18.52 -33.18
CA VAL A 974 17.79 18.80 -32.33
C VAL A 974 17.33 19.55 -31.09
N VAL A 975 17.02 18.81 -30.03
CA VAL A 975 17.04 19.36 -28.67
C VAL A 975 18.49 19.29 -28.20
N ARG A 976 19.26 20.38 -28.37
CA ARG A 976 20.54 20.53 -27.65
C ARG A 976 20.28 21.23 -26.32
N ALA A 977 19.66 20.50 -25.40
CA ALA A 977 19.71 20.81 -23.98
C ALA A 977 20.33 19.60 -23.27
N PRO A 978 21.67 19.54 -23.10
CA PRO A 978 22.39 18.36 -22.59
C PRO A 978 22.00 17.92 -21.15
N TYR A 979 21.07 18.61 -20.51
CA TYR A 979 20.71 18.45 -19.10
C TYR A 979 19.22 18.14 -18.86
N TRP A 980 18.42 17.95 -19.91
CA TRP A 980 17.00 17.60 -19.82
C TRP A 980 16.78 16.17 -20.33
N SER A 981 17.14 15.16 -19.52
CA SER A 981 16.86 13.76 -19.86
C SER A 981 15.38 13.45 -19.60
N GLY A 982 14.55 13.41 -20.65
CA GLY A 982 13.16 12.90 -20.54
C GLY A 982 12.13 13.57 -21.44
N VAL A 983 12.37 14.76 -21.96
CA VAL A 983 11.40 15.47 -22.80
C VAL A 983 11.58 15.07 -24.27
N ARG A 984 10.83 14.07 -24.73
CA ARG A 984 10.85 13.63 -26.15
C ARG A 984 9.95 14.48 -27.06
N SER A 985 9.07 15.32 -26.50
CA SER A 985 8.27 16.29 -27.26
C SER A 985 7.72 17.34 -26.29
N VAL A 986 7.97 18.62 -26.53
CA VAL A 986 7.24 19.69 -25.83
C VAL A 986 5.83 19.73 -26.40
N LYS A 987 4.84 19.28 -25.64
CA LYS A 987 3.42 19.50 -25.97
C LYS A 987 3.01 20.85 -25.39
N ALA A 988 1.99 21.48 -25.96
CA ALA A 988 1.41 22.74 -25.46
C ALA A 988 0.82 22.65 -24.03
N SER A 989 1.04 21.55 -23.30
CA SER A 989 0.54 21.24 -21.97
C SER A 989 1.65 21.00 -20.93
N ASP A 990 2.93 21.14 -21.28
CA ASP A 990 4.04 20.90 -20.35
C ASP A 990 4.19 22.05 -19.34
N LYS A 991 3.97 21.75 -18.05
CA LYS A 991 4.05 22.70 -16.92
C LYS A 991 5.43 23.37 -16.75
N SER A 992 6.50 22.86 -17.36
CA SER A 992 7.83 23.47 -17.34
C SER A 992 7.99 24.64 -18.34
N VAL A 993 6.98 24.90 -19.18
CA VAL A 993 6.95 25.97 -20.17
C VAL A 993 5.94 27.04 -19.71
N ASP A 994 6.38 27.95 -18.85
CA ASP A 994 5.51 28.94 -18.19
C ASP A 994 5.00 30.05 -19.14
N SER A 995 5.43 30.05 -20.42
CA SER A 995 4.95 30.96 -21.47
C SER A 995 4.51 30.20 -22.73
N TYR A 996 3.19 30.01 -22.86
CA TYR A 996 2.54 29.24 -23.93
C TYR A 996 2.45 29.95 -25.30
N SER A 997 3.13 31.08 -25.48
CA SER A 997 3.06 31.87 -26.71
C SER A 997 4.25 31.57 -27.61
N ASP A 998 3.94 31.16 -28.84
CA ASP A 998 4.92 31.10 -29.92
C ASP A 998 5.50 32.50 -30.17
N LEU A 999 6.82 32.63 -30.13
CA LEU A 999 7.51 33.91 -30.35
C LEU A 999 7.41 34.41 -31.81
N ASN A 1000 6.88 33.59 -32.72
CA ASN A 1000 6.56 33.94 -34.11
C ASN A 1000 5.05 33.98 -34.43
N ALA A 1001 4.19 34.10 -33.40
CA ALA A 1001 2.75 33.94 -33.57
C ALA A 1001 2.16 34.88 -34.64
N GLY A 1002 1.48 34.28 -35.63
CA GLY A 1002 0.80 35.00 -36.72
C GLY A 1002 1.62 35.14 -38.01
N VAL A 1003 2.84 34.59 -38.09
CA VAL A 1003 3.64 34.51 -39.31
C VAL A 1003 3.44 33.15 -39.99
N ARG A 1004 3.09 33.14 -41.28
CA ARG A 1004 2.81 31.90 -42.03
C ARG A 1004 4.11 31.21 -42.41
N GLY A 1005 4.31 29.96 -41.97
CA GLY A 1005 5.50 29.14 -42.32
C GLY A 1005 6.71 29.31 -41.40
N SER A 1006 6.55 30.00 -40.27
CA SER A 1006 7.58 30.14 -39.23
C SER A 1006 7.77 28.86 -38.40
N SER A 1007 8.87 28.78 -37.66
CA SER A 1007 9.06 27.74 -36.63
C SER A 1007 8.35 28.17 -35.34
N ASP A 1008 7.70 27.24 -34.63
CA ASP A 1008 7.18 27.52 -33.30
C ASP A 1008 8.35 27.66 -32.32
N ILE A 1009 8.52 28.84 -31.71
CA ILE A 1009 9.61 29.15 -30.78
C ILE A 1009 9.05 29.42 -29.38
N TYR A 1010 9.63 28.81 -28.35
CA TYR A 1010 9.18 28.93 -26.96
C TYR A 1010 10.34 29.31 -26.02
N LEU A 1011 10.07 30.20 -25.06
CA LEU A 1011 11.00 30.56 -23.99
C LEU A 1011 10.84 29.61 -22.80
N MET A 1012 11.96 29.06 -22.32
CA MET A 1012 12.03 28.22 -21.13
C MET A 1012 12.66 28.97 -19.95
N GLN A 1013 12.11 28.73 -18.76
CA GLN A 1013 12.55 29.35 -17.53
C GLN A 1013 12.82 28.26 -16.49
N THR A 1014 13.98 28.29 -15.82
CA THR A 1014 14.30 27.31 -14.77
C THR A 1014 14.32 27.95 -13.39
N ARG A 1015 13.58 27.34 -12.47
CA ARG A 1015 13.60 27.60 -11.03
C ARG A 1015 14.18 26.33 -10.38
N LYS A 1016 15.03 26.44 -9.37
CA LYS A 1016 15.58 25.24 -8.71
C LYS A 1016 14.45 24.52 -7.93
N GLU A 1017 14.25 23.23 -8.19
CA GLU A 1017 13.53 22.32 -7.29
C GLU A 1017 14.41 22.06 -6.06
N ILE A 1018 13.82 22.12 -4.87
CA ILE A 1018 14.53 21.71 -3.66
C ILE A 1018 14.50 20.18 -3.67
N MET A 1019 15.66 19.56 -3.90
CA MET A 1019 15.92 18.13 -3.65
C MET A 1019 15.79 17.80 -2.18
#